data_AF-A0A8D9D919-F1
#
_entry.id   AF-A0A8D9D919-F1
#
_cell.length_a   1.000
_cell.length_b   1.000
_cell.length_c   1.000
_cell.angle_alpha   90.00
_cell.angle_beta   90.00
_cell.angle_gamma   90.00
#
_symmetry.space_group_name_H-M   'P 1'
#
loop_
_entity.id
_entity.type
_entity.pdbx_description
1 polymer ?
#
loop_
_entity_poly.entity_id
_entity_poly.type
_entity_poly.pdbx_seq_one_letter_code
_entity_poly.pdbx_strand_id
1 'polypeptide(L)'
;MDTMRDKPIKFSSSVFCLIILLSVYNSTAELRRLVQPPKSDSTLSFLVVGDWGRRGSYNQSQVARQMGKTGMNLNIDFVISTGDNFYDDGITSPYDCQFQDSFTNIYTAPSLQKPWYNVLGNHDYRGNVDAQISPILKDLDCRWVCLRSYVVNADIVDIFFIDTTPFVDKYFDEPKDHVYDWSGVLPRNKYLNNLLADLDVSFQESVAKWKVVVGHHTIKSAGHHGITKELEKQLLPILEANEVDLYINGHDHCLEHISSINSKSCIVYLISLKTQSLFNLHNQRKQLRRTKMKMFSVRLIFLILCIFFDGSLSKLERLEHPVTKSDGSLNILVVGDWGRQGCFNQSLVAHQMGIVGEQLDIDYVISVGDNFYDDGLKGDTDPAFEASFSHIYTHPSLQKQWYSVLGNHDYRGNVSAQLSHVLTQKDWRWFCRRSFVLCSGMVELFFVDTNPFVEQYFTDPEDHTYDWSNVLPRDRYISNLLHDLDLAMKKSRATWKFVVGHHGIKTAGEHGVTQELVDQLLPILEENKVDVYMNGHDHCLQHIGSDGGIQFLTSGGGSKAWRGVILPWDPKELKLYYDGQGFMSLHITHSQAKFIYYDISGNGAVEEKKQRMVVLGIQSLNWHVHGGFMEKKKKHLNGIVRATERDDSPPSSSSSSQRFEIDRDKARQALKQLDQQIESQADEKPRTFVKTSSDVVRTSSGGSSSMDPFMFEEPPEMSGSFLTTTAFLLLAFTLFYNILFFTVIKPSMDGPESVPADTIIAMSDSELVQFPLSSSPKKNF
;
A
#
# COMPACT_ATOMS: atom_id res chain seq x y z
N MET A 1 -79.93 -43.41 16.86
CA MET A 1 -81.11 -42.69 17.39
C MET A 1 -80.88 -41.22 17.17
N ASP A 2 -81.58 -40.67 16.19
CA ASP A 2 -82.00 -39.26 16.05
C ASP A 2 -82.35 -38.63 17.41
N THR A 3 -82.23 -37.34 17.74
CA THR A 3 -82.13 -36.06 17.01
C THR A 3 -81.88 -34.98 18.08
N MET A 4 -81.21 -33.86 17.74
CA MET A 4 -81.77 -32.50 17.81
C MET A 4 -80.72 -31.41 17.60
N ARG A 5 -81.14 -30.41 16.81
CA ARG A 5 -80.40 -29.27 16.27
C ARG A 5 -80.27 -28.09 17.25
N ASP A 6 -79.17 -27.38 17.08
CA ASP A 6 -78.97 -25.92 16.98
C ASP A 6 -79.69 -24.94 17.90
N LYS A 7 -78.90 -24.02 18.50
CA LYS A 7 -78.88 -22.60 18.10
C LYS A 7 -77.46 -22.01 18.20
N PRO A 8 -76.91 -21.38 17.14
CA PRO A 8 -75.65 -20.64 17.21
C PRO A 8 -75.87 -19.18 17.63
N ILE A 9 -74.99 -18.68 18.50
CA ILE A 9 -74.83 -17.25 18.79
C ILE A 9 -74.20 -16.60 17.54
N LYS A 10 -74.92 -15.66 16.91
CA LYS A 10 -74.38 -14.87 15.80
C LYS A 10 -73.31 -13.90 16.31
N PHE A 11 -72.04 -14.28 16.20
CA PHE A 11 -70.97 -13.28 16.14
C PHE A 11 -71.07 -12.56 14.79
N SER A 12 -71.17 -11.23 14.83
CA SER A 12 -71.18 -10.39 13.64
C SER A 12 -69.91 -10.65 12.83
N SER A 13 -70.07 -11.03 11.56
CA SER A 13 -68.98 -11.30 10.60
C SER A 13 -67.99 -10.14 10.49
N SER A 14 -68.39 -8.92 10.86
CA SER A 14 -67.52 -7.74 10.88
C SER A 14 -66.44 -7.81 11.98
N VAL A 15 -66.71 -8.46 13.11
CA VAL A 15 -65.72 -8.60 14.21
C VAL A 15 -64.71 -9.71 13.89
N PHE A 16 -65.16 -10.78 13.22
CA PHE A 16 -64.28 -11.86 12.78
C PHE A 16 -63.37 -11.41 11.63
N CYS A 17 -63.87 -10.60 10.69
CA CYS A 17 -63.02 -9.98 9.67
C CYS A 17 -62.04 -8.97 10.27
N LEU A 18 -62.40 -8.21 11.31
CA LEU A 18 -61.47 -7.28 11.96
C LEU A 18 -60.38 -8.02 12.75
N ILE A 19 -60.72 -9.14 13.41
CA ILE A 19 -59.74 -9.99 14.11
C ILE A 19 -58.83 -10.70 13.10
N ILE A 20 -59.32 -11.13 11.93
CA ILE A 20 -58.48 -11.69 10.85
C ILE A 20 -57.62 -10.61 10.18
N LEU A 21 -58.12 -9.39 9.99
CA LEU A 21 -57.32 -8.27 9.48
C LEU A 21 -56.26 -7.80 10.50
N LEU A 22 -56.50 -7.98 11.80
CA LEU A 22 -55.52 -7.68 12.86
C LEU A 22 -54.58 -8.88 13.17
N SER A 23 -54.94 -10.11 12.83
CA SER A 23 -54.12 -11.32 13.04
C SER A 23 -53.28 -11.73 11.82
N VAL A 24 -53.41 -11.02 10.70
CA VAL A 24 -52.54 -11.15 9.51
C VAL A 24 -51.42 -10.09 9.49
N TYR A 25 -51.27 -9.26 10.52
CA TYR A 25 -49.96 -8.67 10.82
C TYR A 25 -49.06 -9.78 11.41
N ASN A 26 -48.64 -10.71 10.57
CA ASN A 26 -47.33 -11.30 10.72
C ASN A 26 -46.38 -10.10 10.71
N SER A 27 -45.95 -9.69 11.89
CA SER A 27 -44.83 -8.77 12.01
C SER A 27 -43.58 -9.56 11.64
N THR A 28 -43.45 -9.93 10.36
CA THR A 28 -42.14 -10.24 9.79
C THR A 28 -41.37 -8.94 9.92
N ALA A 29 -40.31 -8.96 10.71
CA ALA A 29 -39.49 -7.78 10.92
C ALA A 29 -38.67 -7.58 9.64
N GLU A 30 -39.30 -7.00 8.62
CA GLU A 30 -38.64 -6.72 7.35
C GLU A 30 -37.38 -5.89 7.57
N LEU A 31 -36.34 -6.17 6.79
CA LEU A 31 -35.11 -5.39 6.83
C LEU A 31 -35.46 -3.93 6.56
N ARG A 32 -35.00 -3.04 7.45
CA ARG A 32 -35.26 -1.61 7.33
C ARG A 32 -34.76 -1.12 5.97
N ARG A 33 -35.65 -0.53 5.16
CA ARG A 33 -35.31 0.06 3.86
C ARG A 33 -35.00 1.55 4.00
N LEU A 34 -33.85 1.95 3.48
CA LEU A 34 -33.41 3.34 3.37
C LEU A 34 -33.44 3.73 1.89
N VAL A 35 -33.90 4.94 1.58
CA VAL A 35 -33.94 5.44 0.21
C VAL A 35 -32.73 6.32 -0.04
N GLN A 36 -32.02 6.05 -1.12
CA GLN A 36 -30.94 6.89 -1.65
C GLN A 36 -31.33 7.34 -3.06
N PRO A 37 -31.70 8.61 -3.27
CA PRO A 37 -32.10 9.05 -4.61
C PRO A 37 -30.93 8.94 -5.59
N PRO A 38 -31.17 8.46 -6.82
CA PRO A 38 -30.13 8.40 -7.85
C PRO A 38 -29.79 9.82 -8.35
N LYS A 39 -28.69 9.94 -9.10
CA LYS A 39 -28.37 11.17 -9.83
C LYS A 39 -29.45 11.49 -10.86
N SER A 40 -29.50 12.75 -11.27
CA SER A 40 -30.47 13.22 -12.28
C SER A 40 -30.32 12.54 -13.65
N ASP A 41 -29.18 11.90 -13.91
CA ASP A 41 -28.90 11.12 -15.12
C ASP A 41 -29.12 9.61 -14.93
N SER A 42 -29.72 9.19 -13.81
CA SER A 42 -29.94 7.79 -13.43
C SER A 42 -28.66 6.94 -13.35
N THR A 43 -27.51 7.58 -13.15
CA THR A 43 -26.25 6.89 -12.84
C THR A 43 -26.05 6.79 -11.33
N LEU A 44 -25.25 5.82 -10.91
CA LEU A 44 -24.86 5.65 -9.51
C LEU A 44 -23.36 5.44 -9.40
N SER A 45 -22.71 6.12 -8.45
CA SER A 45 -21.28 5.97 -8.19
C SER A 45 -21.01 6.02 -6.69
N PHE A 46 -20.35 5.00 -6.14
CA PHE A 46 -20.03 4.95 -4.72
C PHE A 46 -18.63 4.38 -4.49
N LEU A 47 -18.06 4.63 -3.32
CA LEU A 47 -16.82 4.01 -2.87
C LEU A 47 -17.12 2.91 -1.85
N VAL A 48 -16.23 1.92 -1.76
CA VAL A 48 -16.29 0.86 -0.75
C VAL A 48 -15.00 0.89 0.07
N VAL A 49 -15.12 0.81 1.39
CA VAL A 49 -14.04 0.77 2.39
C VAL A 49 -14.38 -0.35 3.39
N GLY A 50 -13.38 -1.01 3.95
CA GLY A 50 -13.54 -2.04 4.98
C GLY A 50 -12.33 -2.01 5.89
N ASP A 51 -12.41 -2.67 7.04
CA ASP A 51 -11.24 -2.93 7.89
C ASP A 51 -10.46 -1.63 8.19
N TRP A 52 -11.16 -0.65 8.77
CA TRP A 52 -10.67 0.72 8.95
C TRP A 52 -10.92 1.26 10.38
N GLY A 53 -10.52 2.51 10.62
CA GLY A 53 -10.82 3.19 11.89
C GLY A 53 -9.71 3.10 12.92
N ARG A 54 -8.53 3.61 12.54
CA ARG A 54 -7.28 3.55 13.29
C ARG A 54 -6.74 4.94 13.60
N ARG A 55 -7.61 5.94 13.82
CA ARG A 55 -7.24 7.32 14.18
C ARG A 55 -6.23 7.97 13.22
N GLY A 56 -6.36 7.66 11.92
CA GLY A 56 -5.46 8.12 10.87
C GLY A 56 -4.18 7.30 10.67
N SER A 57 -3.84 6.40 11.61
CA SER A 57 -2.70 5.48 11.52
C SER A 57 -2.96 4.30 10.56
N TYR A 58 -1.95 3.45 10.33
CA TYR A 58 -2.00 2.34 9.37
C TYR A 58 -2.51 2.76 7.98
N ASN A 59 -2.04 3.92 7.54
CA ASN A 59 -2.37 4.56 6.26
C ASN A 59 -3.83 5.00 6.08
N GLN A 60 -4.64 4.96 7.14
CA GLN A 60 -6.04 5.38 7.07
C GLN A 60 -6.19 6.82 6.54
N SER A 61 -5.39 7.78 7.01
CA SER A 61 -5.45 9.16 6.50
C SER A 61 -5.07 9.28 5.02
N GLN A 62 -4.16 8.44 4.52
CA GLN A 62 -3.80 8.49 3.10
C GLN A 62 -4.85 7.82 2.22
N VAL A 63 -5.47 6.73 2.70
CA VAL A 63 -6.63 6.11 2.06
C VAL A 63 -7.78 7.13 2.01
N ALA A 64 -8.08 7.82 3.11
CA ALA A 64 -9.09 8.88 3.17
C ALA A 64 -8.81 10.01 2.16
N ARG A 65 -7.55 10.44 2.04
CA ARG A 65 -7.13 11.44 1.05
C ARG A 65 -7.36 10.96 -0.39
N GLN A 66 -7.06 9.69 -0.69
CA GLN A 66 -7.29 9.13 -2.02
C GLN A 66 -8.77 8.90 -2.31
N MET A 67 -9.53 8.41 -1.34
CA MET A 67 -11.00 8.36 -1.42
C MET A 67 -11.57 9.75 -1.70
N GLY A 68 -11.02 10.81 -1.11
CA GLY A 68 -11.41 12.19 -1.42
C GLY A 68 -11.18 12.57 -2.88
N LYS A 69 -9.99 12.30 -3.43
CA LYS A 69 -9.68 12.59 -4.84
C LYS A 69 -10.54 11.76 -5.80
N THR A 70 -10.63 10.45 -5.56
CA THR A 70 -11.43 9.53 -6.38
C THR A 70 -12.91 9.87 -6.29
N GLY A 71 -13.41 10.17 -5.09
CA GLY A 71 -14.79 10.56 -4.86
C GLY A 71 -15.17 11.85 -5.59
N MET A 72 -14.23 12.79 -5.71
CA MET A 72 -14.42 14.01 -6.51
C MET A 72 -14.49 13.67 -8.00
N ASN A 73 -13.53 12.88 -8.50
CA ASN A 73 -13.44 12.52 -9.92
C ASN A 73 -14.66 11.71 -10.41
N LEU A 74 -15.17 10.80 -9.57
CA LEU A 74 -16.34 9.98 -9.87
C LEU A 74 -17.67 10.66 -9.54
N ASN A 75 -17.62 11.82 -8.87
CA ASN A 75 -18.78 12.52 -8.31
C ASN A 75 -19.69 11.55 -7.53
N ILE A 76 -19.19 10.96 -6.45
CA ILE A 76 -19.88 9.87 -5.76
C ILE A 76 -21.16 10.33 -5.01
N ASP A 77 -22.10 9.40 -4.89
CA ASP A 77 -23.38 9.56 -4.20
C ASP A 77 -23.28 9.25 -2.71
N PHE A 78 -22.52 8.19 -2.36
CA PHE A 78 -22.31 7.72 -0.99
C PHE A 78 -21.06 6.83 -0.87
N VAL A 79 -20.75 6.40 0.35
CA VAL A 79 -19.70 5.44 0.69
C VAL A 79 -20.31 4.23 1.38
N ILE A 80 -19.80 3.03 1.09
CA ILE A 80 -20.14 1.77 1.73
C ILE A 80 -18.98 1.34 2.63
N SER A 81 -19.26 0.98 3.88
CA SER A 81 -18.34 0.24 4.74
C SER A 81 -18.73 -1.24 4.84
N THR A 82 -17.77 -2.15 4.64
CA THR A 82 -17.93 -3.61 4.85
C THR A 82 -17.73 -4.01 6.32
N GLY A 83 -17.61 -3.06 7.24
CA GLY A 83 -17.46 -3.32 8.67
C GLY A 83 -16.01 -3.42 9.12
N ASP A 84 -15.83 -3.77 10.39
CA ASP A 84 -14.62 -3.47 11.15
C ASP A 84 -14.32 -1.97 11.06
N ASN A 85 -15.27 -1.19 11.56
CA ASN A 85 -15.26 0.26 11.43
C ASN A 85 -14.27 0.93 12.39
N PHE A 86 -13.90 0.25 13.48
CA PHE A 86 -12.95 0.74 14.47
C PHE A 86 -12.04 -0.38 15.01
N TYR A 87 -10.73 -0.09 15.07
CA TYR A 87 -9.70 -1.01 15.58
C TYR A 87 -8.97 -0.47 16.82
N ASP A 88 -8.39 -1.36 17.65
CA ASP A 88 -8.40 -2.83 17.49
C ASP A 88 -9.66 -3.51 18.03
N ASP A 89 -10.47 -2.82 18.81
CA ASP A 89 -11.83 -3.23 19.18
C ASP A 89 -12.77 -2.03 18.94
N GLY A 90 -14.05 -2.32 18.69
CA GLY A 90 -15.08 -1.31 18.45
C GLY A 90 -15.19 -0.25 19.55
N ILE A 91 -15.85 0.87 19.25
CA ILE A 91 -16.08 1.94 20.25
C ILE A 91 -16.82 1.41 21.48
N THR A 92 -16.55 2.00 22.64
CA THR A 92 -17.12 1.55 23.92
C THR A 92 -18.45 2.22 24.28
N SER A 93 -18.73 3.39 23.71
CA SER A 93 -19.95 4.16 23.91
C SER A 93 -20.20 5.13 22.74
N PRO A 94 -21.40 5.73 22.60
CA PRO A 94 -21.67 6.75 21.58
C PRO A 94 -20.82 8.03 21.73
N TYR A 95 -20.13 8.22 22.85
CA TYR A 95 -19.29 9.38 23.13
C TYR A 95 -17.79 9.06 23.08
N ASP A 96 -17.42 7.87 22.59
CA ASP A 96 -16.03 7.48 22.45
C ASP A 96 -15.30 8.39 21.46
N CYS A 97 -14.16 8.96 21.89
CA CYS A 97 -13.33 9.83 21.05
C CYS A 97 -12.87 9.16 19.75
N GLN A 98 -12.78 7.82 19.72
CA GLN A 98 -12.39 7.08 18.54
C GLN A 98 -13.37 7.30 17.38
N PHE A 99 -14.65 7.60 17.62
CA PHE A 99 -15.57 7.99 16.55
C PHE A 99 -15.08 9.23 15.80
N GLN A 100 -14.75 10.30 16.53
CA GLN A 100 -14.23 11.53 15.93
C GLN A 100 -12.84 11.32 15.32
N ASP A 101 -11.94 10.70 16.07
CA ASP A 101 -10.54 10.52 15.70
C ASP A 101 -10.36 9.60 14.48
N SER A 102 -11.21 8.59 14.34
CA SER A 102 -11.13 7.59 13.27
C SER A 102 -12.08 7.86 12.10
N PHE A 103 -13.17 8.60 12.28
CA PHE A 103 -14.15 8.85 11.21
C PHE A 103 -14.23 10.35 10.85
N THR A 104 -14.75 11.17 11.76
CA THR A 104 -15.07 12.58 11.46
C THR A 104 -13.84 13.38 11.03
N ASN A 105 -12.74 13.27 11.78
CA ASN A 105 -11.52 14.04 11.53
C ASN A 105 -10.64 13.47 10.41
N ILE A 106 -10.94 12.27 9.92
CA ILE A 106 -10.16 11.58 8.90
C ILE A 106 -10.73 11.79 7.51
N TYR A 107 -12.04 11.59 7.36
CA TYR A 107 -12.70 11.66 6.05
C TYR A 107 -13.28 13.05 5.82
N THR A 108 -12.42 14.06 5.77
CA THR A 108 -12.79 15.49 5.71
C THR A 108 -12.92 16.05 4.29
N ALA A 109 -12.55 15.28 3.27
CA ALA A 109 -12.64 15.72 1.88
C ALA A 109 -14.09 16.08 1.50
N PRO A 110 -14.32 17.18 0.73
CA PRO A 110 -15.69 17.61 0.35
C PRO A 110 -16.51 16.53 -0.36
N SER A 111 -15.85 15.75 -1.21
CA SER A 111 -16.46 14.62 -1.93
C SER A 111 -16.89 13.45 -1.03
N LEU A 112 -16.36 13.37 0.19
CA LEU A 112 -16.73 12.37 1.20
C LEU A 112 -17.74 12.89 2.22
N GLN A 113 -18.22 14.13 2.07
CA GLN A 113 -19.32 14.70 2.86
C GLN A 113 -20.67 14.22 2.31
N LYS A 114 -20.81 12.89 2.27
CA LYS A 114 -21.94 12.11 1.73
C LYS A 114 -22.38 11.07 2.77
N PRO A 115 -23.53 10.41 2.62
CA PRO A 115 -23.90 9.30 3.49
C PRO A 115 -22.85 8.17 3.43
N TRP A 116 -22.56 7.59 4.59
CA TRP A 116 -21.76 6.38 4.78
C TRP A 116 -22.68 5.28 5.31
N TYR A 117 -22.86 4.24 4.51
CA TYR A 117 -23.65 3.07 4.88
C TYR A 117 -22.71 1.98 5.39
N ASN A 118 -22.82 1.64 6.67
CA ASN A 118 -21.89 0.77 7.36
C ASN A 118 -22.59 -0.48 7.89
N VAL A 119 -21.98 -1.64 7.67
CA VAL A 119 -22.27 -2.87 8.41
C VAL A 119 -21.25 -3.06 9.54
N LEU A 120 -21.52 -3.98 10.45
CA LEU A 120 -20.62 -4.33 11.55
C LEU A 120 -19.71 -5.51 11.14
N GLY A 121 -18.47 -5.48 11.62
CA GLY A 121 -17.53 -6.59 11.55
C GLY A 121 -17.23 -7.21 12.91
N ASN A 122 -16.33 -8.19 12.96
CA ASN A 122 -16.05 -8.90 14.21
C ASN A 122 -15.26 -8.05 15.22
N HIS A 123 -14.47 -7.06 14.77
CA HIS A 123 -13.81 -6.11 15.67
C HIS A 123 -14.81 -5.14 16.29
N ASP A 124 -15.85 -4.75 15.56
CA ASP A 124 -16.93 -3.89 16.08
C ASP A 124 -17.68 -4.55 17.23
N TYR A 125 -17.91 -5.86 17.12
CA TYR A 125 -18.51 -6.68 18.18
C TYR A 125 -17.63 -6.81 19.42
N ARG A 126 -16.35 -6.47 19.38
CA ARG A 126 -15.49 -6.48 20.58
C ARG A 126 -15.63 -5.21 21.42
N GLY A 127 -16.28 -4.19 20.86
CA GLY A 127 -16.70 -2.99 21.57
C GLY A 127 -18.17 -3.09 22.02
N ASN A 128 -18.87 -1.96 21.93
CA ASN A 128 -20.29 -1.83 22.19
C ASN A 128 -21.04 -1.69 20.86
N VAL A 129 -21.80 -2.72 20.47
CA VAL A 129 -22.49 -2.72 19.19
C VAL A 129 -23.63 -1.70 19.17
N ASP A 130 -24.38 -1.61 20.26
CA ASP A 130 -25.49 -0.67 20.40
C ASP A 130 -25.02 0.78 20.29
N ALA A 131 -23.77 1.08 20.68
CA ALA A 131 -23.17 2.39 20.47
C ALA A 131 -23.01 2.75 18.99
N GLN A 132 -22.55 1.80 18.16
CA GLN A 132 -22.29 2.04 16.73
C GLN A 132 -23.58 2.20 15.91
N ILE A 133 -24.63 1.47 16.28
CA ILE A 133 -25.95 1.54 15.62
C ILE A 133 -26.89 2.58 16.24
N SER A 134 -26.42 3.30 17.26
CA SER A 134 -27.20 4.33 17.95
C SER A 134 -27.47 5.53 17.03
N PRO A 135 -28.68 6.12 17.07
CA PRO A 135 -28.95 7.38 16.38
C PRO A 135 -28.04 8.52 16.85
N ILE A 136 -27.46 8.44 18.05
CA ILE A 136 -26.56 9.47 18.59
C ILE A 136 -25.35 9.71 17.69
N LEU A 137 -24.74 8.66 17.12
CA LEU A 137 -23.59 8.85 16.23
C LEU A 137 -23.97 9.55 14.94
N LYS A 138 -25.19 9.32 14.45
CA LYS A 138 -25.74 10.03 13.30
C LYS A 138 -26.03 11.51 13.63
N ASP A 139 -26.43 11.80 14.86
CA ASP A 139 -26.61 13.18 15.32
C ASP A 139 -25.26 13.91 15.48
N LEU A 140 -24.20 13.19 15.86
CA LEU A 140 -22.83 13.72 15.94
C LEU A 140 -22.21 13.96 14.55
N ASP A 141 -22.43 13.06 13.60
CA ASP A 141 -22.01 13.20 12.21
C ASP A 141 -23.08 12.60 11.29
N CYS A 142 -23.82 13.46 10.58
CA CYS A 142 -24.99 13.08 9.79
C CYS A 142 -24.69 12.11 8.64
N ARG A 143 -23.40 11.96 8.30
CA ARG A 143 -22.92 10.97 7.33
C ARG A 143 -23.04 9.55 7.84
N TRP A 144 -22.98 9.34 9.16
CA TRP A 144 -22.96 8.00 9.75
C TRP A 144 -24.31 7.30 9.68
N VAL A 145 -24.40 6.23 8.91
CA VAL A 145 -25.56 5.33 8.87
C VAL A 145 -25.05 3.92 9.12
N CYS A 146 -25.34 3.38 10.31
CA CYS A 146 -24.95 2.02 10.67
C CYS A 146 -26.13 1.30 11.35
N LEU A 147 -26.42 0.09 10.89
CA LEU A 147 -27.39 -0.84 11.47
C LEU A 147 -26.85 -2.26 11.29
N ARG A 148 -27.40 -3.25 12.01
CA ARG A 148 -26.97 -4.65 11.88
C ARG A 148 -27.23 -5.19 10.47
N SER A 149 -28.49 -5.19 10.05
CA SER A 149 -28.91 -5.59 8.70
C SER A 149 -30.01 -4.68 8.19
N TYR A 150 -29.91 -4.24 6.93
CA TYR A 150 -30.81 -3.26 6.33
C TYR A 150 -30.63 -3.21 4.80
N VAL A 151 -31.54 -2.54 4.10
CA VAL A 151 -31.48 -2.37 2.64
C VAL A 151 -31.36 -0.89 2.30
N VAL A 152 -30.50 -0.56 1.35
CA VAL A 152 -30.45 0.75 0.70
C VAL A 152 -30.99 0.59 -0.72
N ASN A 153 -32.15 1.19 -0.97
CA ASN A 153 -32.75 1.28 -2.29
C ASN A 153 -32.22 2.52 -3.00
N ALA A 154 -31.48 2.33 -4.09
CA ALA A 154 -30.93 3.39 -4.93
C ALA A 154 -31.50 3.35 -6.35
N ASP A 155 -32.80 3.08 -6.45
CA ASP A 155 -33.60 2.95 -7.68
C ASP A 155 -33.16 1.79 -8.59
N ILE A 156 -32.03 1.93 -9.27
CA ILE A 156 -31.51 0.90 -10.20
C ILE A 156 -30.84 -0.28 -9.49
N VAL A 157 -30.51 -0.13 -8.21
CA VAL A 157 -29.86 -1.15 -7.37
C VAL A 157 -30.45 -1.18 -5.97
N ASP A 158 -30.69 -2.39 -5.47
CA ASP A 158 -30.92 -2.64 -4.04
C ASP A 158 -29.63 -3.20 -3.41
N ILE A 159 -29.16 -2.54 -2.35
CA ILE A 159 -27.94 -2.91 -1.63
C ILE A 159 -28.32 -3.45 -0.24
N PHE A 160 -28.09 -4.72 0.00
CA PHE A 160 -28.45 -5.46 1.21
C PHE A 160 -27.24 -5.57 2.13
N PHE A 161 -27.25 -4.86 3.26
CA PHE A 161 -26.22 -4.93 4.29
C PHE A 161 -26.59 -6.00 5.31
N ILE A 162 -25.70 -6.96 5.55
CA ILE A 162 -25.98 -8.16 6.35
C ILE A 162 -24.95 -8.35 7.46
N ASP A 163 -25.45 -8.49 8.69
CA ASP A 163 -24.65 -8.80 9.86
C ASP A 163 -24.08 -10.23 9.78
N THR A 164 -22.85 -10.34 9.34
CA THR A 164 -22.18 -11.63 9.13
C THR A 164 -21.51 -12.19 10.38
N THR A 165 -21.26 -11.36 11.41
CA THR A 165 -20.50 -11.78 12.60
C THR A 165 -21.18 -12.92 13.38
N PRO A 166 -22.51 -12.90 13.59
CA PRO A 166 -23.21 -13.99 14.28
C PRO A 166 -23.18 -15.34 13.55
N PHE A 167 -22.79 -15.40 12.27
CA PHE A 167 -22.70 -16.67 11.54
C PHE A 167 -21.48 -17.50 11.93
N VAL A 168 -20.41 -16.88 12.44
CA VAL A 168 -19.14 -17.56 12.68
C VAL A 168 -19.16 -18.30 14.02
N ASP A 169 -19.11 -19.63 14.00
CA ASP A 169 -19.23 -20.47 15.20
C ASP A 169 -18.09 -20.22 16.19
N LYS A 170 -16.89 -20.02 15.66
CA LYS A 170 -15.66 -19.83 16.43
C LYS A 170 -15.73 -18.66 17.42
N TYR A 171 -16.49 -17.60 17.14
CA TYR A 171 -16.59 -16.47 18.06
C TYR A 171 -17.43 -16.78 19.30
N PHE A 172 -18.30 -17.80 19.24
CA PHE A 172 -19.08 -18.29 20.38
C PHE A 172 -18.35 -19.41 21.12
N ASP A 173 -17.76 -20.34 20.37
CA ASP A 173 -17.19 -21.57 20.93
C ASP A 173 -15.73 -21.38 21.41
N GLU A 174 -14.95 -20.57 20.69
CA GLU A 174 -13.51 -20.38 20.91
C GLU A 174 -13.09 -18.90 20.75
N PRO A 175 -13.64 -17.96 21.54
CA PRO A 175 -13.35 -16.53 21.38
C PRO A 175 -11.89 -16.15 21.72
N LYS A 176 -11.11 -17.09 22.28
CA LYS A 176 -9.76 -16.88 22.84
C LYS A 176 -9.82 -15.80 23.94
N ASP A 177 -9.03 -14.74 23.80
CA ASP A 177 -8.93 -13.65 24.77
C ASP A 177 -9.89 -12.48 24.46
N HIS A 178 -10.72 -12.61 23.42
CA HIS A 178 -11.65 -11.56 23.01
C HIS A 178 -13.01 -11.70 23.72
N VAL A 179 -13.63 -10.57 24.02
CA VAL A 179 -15.01 -10.50 24.50
C VAL A 179 -15.87 -9.95 23.37
N TYR A 180 -17.00 -10.59 23.09
CA TYR A 180 -17.92 -10.17 22.05
C TYR A 180 -19.25 -9.72 22.68
N ASP A 181 -19.77 -8.58 22.24
CA ASP A 181 -21.07 -8.05 22.59
C ASP A 181 -22.16 -8.72 21.76
N TRP A 182 -22.74 -9.78 22.33
CA TRP A 182 -23.85 -10.53 21.74
C TRP A 182 -25.23 -9.96 22.08
N SER A 183 -25.30 -8.73 22.61
CA SER A 183 -26.58 -8.04 22.81
C SER A 183 -27.36 -7.97 21.48
N GLY A 184 -28.68 -8.16 21.57
CA GLY A 184 -29.56 -8.11 20.41
C GLY A 184 -29.48 -9.29 19.42
N VAL A 185 -28.51 -10.20 19.54
CA VAL A 185 -28.39 -11.38 18.65
C VAL A 185 -28.64 -12.72 19.35
N LEU A 186 -28.85 -12.72 20.66
CA LEU A 186 -29.25 -13.91 21.41
C LEU A 186 -30.77 -14.02 21.52
N PRO A 187 -31.36 -15.23 21.36
CA PRO A 187 -30.72 -16.50 21.03
C PRO A 187 -30.23 -16.57 19.57
N ARG A 188 -28.96 -16.96 19.38
CA ARG A 188 -28.24 -16.93 18.09
C ARG A 188 -29.00 -17.58 16.94
N ASN A 189 -29.48 -18.81 17.12
CA ASN A 189 -30.19 -19.54 16.07
C ASN A 189 -31.49 -18.83 15.65
N LYS A 190 -32.19 -18.23 16.61
CA LYS A 190 -33.42 -17.47 16.30
C LYS A 190 -33.09 -16.21 15.51
N TYR A 191 -32.03 -15.50 15.90
CA TYR A 191 -31.55 -14.33 15.17
C TYR A 191 -31.17 -14.67 13.72
N LEU A 192 -30.32 -15.70 13.52
CA LEU A 192 -29.88 -16.11 12.18
C LEU A 192 -31.05 -16.59 11.30
N ASN A 193 -31.97 -17.38 11.84
CA ASN A 193 -33.14 -17.85 11.10
C ASN A 193 -34.04 -16.68 10.66
N ASN A 194 -34.26 -15.70 11.55
CA ASN A 194 -35.03 -14.51 11.21
C ASN A 194 -34.31 -13.69 10.13
N LEU A 195 -33.01 -13.41 10.32
CA LEU A 195 -32.22 -12.64 9.36
C LEU A 195 -32.23 -13.28 7.96
N LEU A 196 -32.05 -14.60 7.86
CA LEU A 196 -32.09 -15.30 6.58
C LEU A 196 -33.49 -15.27 5.95
N ALA A 197 -34.56 -15.38 6.75
CA ALA A 197 -35.92 -15.27 6.26
C ALA A 197 -36.27 -13.85 5.79
N ASP A 198 -35.92 -12.83 6.57
CA ASP A 198 -36.15 -11.43 6.24
C ASP A 198 -35.35 -11.01 5.00
N LEU A 199 -34.13 -11.56 4.83
CA LEU A 199 -33.31 -11.37 3.64
C LEU A 199 -33.93 -12.01 2.40
N ASP A 200 -34.39 -13.26 2.49
CA ASP A 200 -35.04 -13.98 1.38
C ASP A 200 -36.30 -13.23 0.92
N VAL A 201 -37.14 -12.78 1.85
CA VAL A 201 -38.31 -11.93 1.54
C VAL A 201 -37.86 -10.62 0.87
N SER A 202 -36.85 -9.95 1.41
CA SER A 202 -36.38 -8.67 0.86
C SER A 202 -35.85 -8.82 -0.58
N PHE A 203 -35.25 -9.97 -0.92
CA PHE A 203 -34.81 -10.26 -2.29
C PHE A 203 -35.96 -10.52 -3.27
N GLN A 204 -37.03 -11.16 -2.81
CA GLN A 204 -38.21 -11.44 -3.62
C GLN A 204 -39.02 -10.16 -3.90
N GLU A 205 -39.01 -9.21 -2.97
CA GLU A 205 -39.64 -7.90 -3.13
C GLU A 205 -38.85 -6.92 -4.00
N SER A 206 -37.53 -7.12 -4.11
CA SER A 206 -36.65 -6.21 -4.85
C SER A 206 -36.95 -6.26 -6.35
N VAL A 207 -37.49 -5.16 -6.86
CA VAL A 207 -37.68 -4.90 -8.29
C VAL A 207 -36.49 -4.21 -8.95
N ALA A 208 -35.45 -3.90 -8.17
CA ALA A 208 -34.23 -3.25 -8.67
C ALA A 208 -33.51 -4.13 -9.70
N LYS A 209 -32.86 -3.50 -10.67
CA LYS A 209 -32.14 -4.21 -11.74
C LYS A 209 -30.94 -4.97 -11.22
N TRP A 210 -30.26 -4.42 -10.22
CA TRP A 210 -29.08 -5.01 -9.60
C TRP A 210 -29.35 -5.31 -8.13
N LYS A 211 -28.90 -6.47 -7.65
CA LYS A 211 -28.91 -6.85 -6.23
C LYS A 211 -27.48 -7.00 -5.74
N VAL A 212 -27.07 -6.13 -4.83
CA VAL A 212 -25.73 -6.13 -4.23
C VAL A 212 -25.83 -6.47 -2.77
N VAL A 213 -25.05 -7.41 -2.29
CA VAL A 213 -25.00 -7.78 -0.86
C VAL A 213 -23.67 -7.34 -0.28
N VAL A 214 -23.72 -6.73 0.90
CA VAL A 214 -22.55 -6.25 1.65
C VAL A 214 -22.53 -6.95 3.00
N GLY A 215 -21.42 -7.62 3.31
CA GLY A 215 -21.16 -8.20 4.63
C GLY A 215 -19.72 -7.92 5.05
N HIS A 216 -19.31 -8.41 6.21
CA HIS A 216 -17.92 -8.31 6.65
C HIS A 216 -17.11 -9.54 6.27
N HIS A 217 -17.60 -10.73 6.62
CA HIS A 217 -16.86 -11.98 6.44
C HIS A 217 -16.91 -12.52 5.01
N THR A 218 -15.92 -13.34 4.64
CA THR A 218 -15.76 -13.78 3.25
C THR A 218 -16.50 -15.09 2.98
N ILE A 219 -17.27 -15.14 1.88
CA ILE A 219 -17.90 -16.37 1.36
C ILE A 219 -16.93 -17.12 0.42
N LYS A 220 -16.13 -16.36 -0.34
CA LYS A 220 -15.03 -16.84 -1.18
C LYS A 220 -13.84 -15.91 -0.95
N SER A 221 -12.64 -16.48 -0.87
CA SER A 221 -11.43 -15.73 -0.61
C SER A 221 -10.17 -16.54 -0.93
N ALA A 222 -9.13 -15.86 -1.43
CA ALA A 222 -7.75 -16.34 -1.51
C ALA A 222 -6.86 -15.76 -0.38
N GLY A 223 -7.44 -14.93 0.49
CA GLY A 223 -6.82 -14.29 1.63
C GLY A 223 -6.57 -15.23 2.80
N HIS A 224 -6.00 -14.67 3.87
CA HIS A 224 -5.49 -15.47 4.98
C HIS A 224 -6.55 -15.91 5.99
N HIS A 225 -7.67 -15.19 6.09
CA HIS A 225 -8.85 -15.64 6.82
C HIS A 225 -9.57 -16.75 6.05
N GLY A 226 -9.58 -16.64 4.72
CA GLY A 226 -10.11 -17.66 3.82
C GLY A 226 -11.63 -17.85 3.97
N ILE A 227 -12.16 -18.92 3.39
CA ILE A 227 -13.61 -19.13 3.29
C ILE A 227 -14.28 -19.32 4.68
N THR A 228 -15.28 -18.48 4.96
CA THR A 228 -16.20 -18.67 6.10
C THR A 228 -17.23 -19.74 5.76
N LYS A 229 -17.04 -20.95 6.29
CA LYS A 229 -17.83 -22.14 5.93
C LYS A 229 -19.31 -22.01 6.28
N GLU A 230 -19.61 -21.32 7.37
CA GLU A 230 -20.96 -21.10 7.85
C GLU A 230 -21.74 -20.24 6.85
N LEU A 231 -21.11 -19.20 6.28
CA LEU A 231 -21.70 -18.39 5.22
C LEU A 231 -21.82 -19.16 3.90
N GLU A 232 -20.80 -19.93 3.52
CA GLU A 232 -20.86 -20.81 2.35
C GLU A 232 -22.02 -21.81 2.44
N LYS A 233 -22.34 -22.30 3.65
CA LYS A 233 -23.41 -23.27 3.88
C LYS A 233 -24.79 -22.64 4.02
N GLN A 234 -24.89 -21.49 4.68
CA GLN A 234 -26.17 -20.92 5.10
C GLN A 234 -26.61 -19.73 4.24
N LEU A 235 -25.68 -18.84 3.86
CA LEU A 235 -26.00 -17.61 3.15
C LEU A 235 -25.88 -17.78 1.63
N LEU A 236 -24.79 -18.38 1.15
CA LEU A 236 -24.52 -18.53 -0.30
C LEU A 236 -25.68 -19.19 -1.07
N PRO A 237 -26.33 -20.26 -0.58
CA PRO A 237 -27.46 -20.86 -1.30
C PRO A 237 -28.64 -19.89 -1.49
N ILE A 238 -28.88 -19.00 -0.52
CA ILE A 238 -29.93 -17.97 -0.61
C ILE A 238 -29.53 -16.91 -1.64
N LEU A 239 -28.27 -16.48 -1.66
CA LEU A 239 -27.78 -15.51 -2.63
C LEU A 239 -27.90 -16.04 -4.07
N GLU A 240 -27.53 -17.31 -4.28
CA GLU A 240 -27.62 -17.98 -5.57
C GLU A 240 -29.07 -18.19 -6.00
N ALA A 241 -29.95 -18.63 -5.09
CA ALA A 241 -31.37 -18.84 -5.38
C ALA A 241 -32.12 -17.54 -5.75
N ASN A 242 -31.65 -16.40 -5.23
CA ASN A 242 -32.25 -15.08 -5.46
C ASN A 242 -31.56 -14.27 -6.57
N GLU A 243 -30.62 -14.88 -7.29
CA GLU A 243 -29.89 -14.29 -8.41
C GLU A 243 -29.16 -12.98 -8.03
N VAL A 244 -28.49 -12.97 -6.87
CA VAL A 244 -27.65 -11.83 -6.46
C VAL A 244 -26.50 -11.62 -7.44
N ASP A 245 -26.21 -10.37 -7.76
CA ASP A 245 -25.20 -9.99 -8.75
C ASP A 245 -23.81 -9.79 -8.13
N LEU A 246 -23.74 -9.28 -6.91
CA LEU A 246 -22.48 -8.87 -6.29
C LEU A 246 -22.49 -9.14 -4.79
N TYR A 247 -21.40 -9.70 -4.27
CA TYR A 247 -21.14 -9.81 -2.83
C TYR A 247 -19.86 -9.06 -2.47
N ILE A 248 -19.98 -8.02 -1.65
CA ILE A 248 -18.86 -7.17 -1.22
C ILE A 248 -18.55 -7.48 0.25
N ASN A 249 -17.28 -7.69 0.58
CA ASN A 249 -16.86 -7.99 1.94
C ASN A 249 -15.50 -7.36 2.34
N GLY A 250 -15.16 -7.48 3.62
CA GLY A 250 -13.87 -7.10 4.19
C GLY A 250 -13.16 -8.34 4.76
N HIS A 251 -12.66 -8.25 5.99
CA HIS A 251 -12.11 -9.34 6.81
C HIS A 251 -10.77 -9.91 6.34
N ASP A 252 -10.56 -10.11 5.04
CA ASP A 252 -9.32 -10.70 4.51
C ASP A 252 -8.16 -9.71 4.30
N HIS A 253 -8.40 -8.43 4.58
CA HIS A 253 -7.42 -7.35 4.54
C HIS A 253 -6.66 -7.28 3.19
N CYS A 254 -7.35 -7.53 2.08
CA CYS A 254 -6.78 -7.50 0.73
C CYS A 254 -7.82 -7.02 -0.30
N LEU A 255 -7.37 -6.69 -1.52
CA LEU A 255 -8.26 -6.43 -2.64
C LEU A 255 -8.33 -7.68 -3.51
N GLU A 256 -9.52 -8.27 -3.60
CA GLU A 256 -9.75 -9.44 -4.44
C GLU A 256 -10.96 -9.24 -5.35
N HIS A 257 -10.88 -9.85 -6.52
CA HIS A 257 -11.99 -10.02 -7.44
C HIS A 257 -12.11 -11.51 -7.79
N ILE A 258 -13.16 -12.16 -7.30
CA ILE A 258 -13.43 -13.58 -7.60
C ILE A 258 -14.72 -13.67 -8.41
N SER A 259 -14.68 -14.41 -9.52
CA SER A 259 -15.83 -14.69 -10.39
C SER A 259 -16.01 -16.19 -10.58
N SER A 260 -17.23 -16.69 -10.53
CA SER A 260 -17.56 -18.08 -10.89
C SER A 260 -18.01 -18.16 -12.34
N ILE A 261 -17.44 -19.07 -13.13
CA ILE A 261 -17.81 -19.32 -14.54
C ILE A 261 -19.09 -20.17 -14.64
N ASN A 262 -19.53 -20.79 -13.54
CA ASN A 262 -20.55 -21.85 -13.55
C ASN A 262 -21.89 -21.50 -12.90
N SER A 263 -22.07 -20.30 -12.34
CA SER A 263 -23.37 -19.86 -11.84
C SER A 263 -24.07 -19.01 -12.90
N LYS A 264 -25.37 -19.25 -13.10
CA LYS A 264 -26.22 -18.40 -13.97
C LYS A 264 -26.26 -16.92 -13.51
N SER A 265 -25.82 -16.67 -12.28
CA SER A 265 -25.64 -15.38 -11.63
C SER A 265 -24.14 -15.19 -11.38
N CYS A 266 -23.50 -14.26 -12.08
CA CYS A 266 -22.07 -13.97 -11.89
C CYS A 266 -21.91 -13.20 -10.57
N ILE A 267 -21.90 -13.88 -9.42
CA ILE A 267 -21.59 -13.21 -8.15
C ILE A 267 -20.13 -12.79 -8.21
N VAL A 268 -19.92 -11.49 -8.33
CA VAL A 268 -18.61 -10.88 -8.23
C VAL A 268 -18.30 -10.68 -6.74
N TYR A 269 -17.17 -11.20 -6.27
CA TYR A 269 -16.70 -10.96 -4.90
C TYR A 269 -15.70 -9.81 -4.93
N LEU A 270 -16.01 -8.68 -4.27
CA LEU A 270 -15.10 -7.53 -4.13
C LEU A 270 -14.69 -7.37 -2.67
N ILE A 271 -13.39 -7.43 -2.39
CA ILE A 271 -12.83 -7.18 -1.06
C ILE A 271 -12.21 -5.77 -1.04
N SER A 272 -12.54 -4.92 -0.05
CA SER A 272 -11.98 -3.57 0.05
C SER A 272 -11.19 -3.36 1.35
N LEU A 273 -9.90 -3.02 1.15
CA LEU A 273 -8.87 -2.51 2.07
C LEU A 273 -8.04 -3.49 2.92
N LYS A 274 -6.82 -3.00 3.20
CA LYS A 274 -5.74 -3.61 3.97
C LYS A 274 -5.27 -2.56 5.00
N THR A 275 -5.71 -2.65 6.25
CA THR A 275 -4.99 -2.07 7.40
C THR A 275 -4.27 -3.21 8.12
N GLN A 276 -2.94 -3.19 8.10
CA GLN A 276 -2.15 -4.39 8.39
C GLN A 276 -1.80 -4.49 9.88
N SER A 277 -2.53 -5.35 10.60
CA SER A 277 -2.03 -6.09 11.76
C SER A 277 -1.78 -7.53 11.30
N LEU A 278 -0.58 -8.07 11.45
CA LEU A 278 -0.34 -9.50 11.20
C LEU A 278 0.53 -10.13 12.30
N PHE A 279 -0.14 -11.01 13.05
CA PHE A 279 0.43 -12.05 13.90
C PHE A 279 0.37 -13.40 13.17
N ASN A 280 1.54 -14.01 12.98
CA ASN A 280 1.87 -15.44 12.86
C ASN A 280 1.25 -16.35 11.77
N LEU A 281 2.04 -16.57 10.71
CA LEU A 281 2.07 -17.83 9.93
C LEU A 281 2.94 -18.89 10.64
N HIS A 282 2.33 -19.78 11.44
CA HIS A 282 3.00 -21.03 11.86
C HIS A 282 2.15 -22.30 11.73
N ASN A 283 0.87 -22.24 11.32
CA ASN A 283 -0.01 -23.41 11.41
C ASN A 283 -0.42 -24.10 10.10
N GLN A 284 -0.05 -23.60 8.91
CA GLN A 284 -0.47 -24.25 7.64
C GLN A 284 0.46 -25.39 7.15
N ARG A 285 1.59 -25.66 7.80
CA ARG A 285 2.50 -26.76 7.38
C ARG A 285 2.12 -28.15 7.90
N LYS A 286 1.04 -28.31 8.69
CA LYS A 286 0.70 -29.59 9.35
C LYS A 286 -0.44 -30.40 8.72
N GLN A 287 -1.18 -29.88 7.74
CA GLN A 287 -2.39 -30.56 7.22
C GLN A 287 -2.22 -31.33 5.90
N LEU A 288 -1.07 -31.24 5.21
CA LEU A 288 -0.79 -31.96 3.95
C LEU A 288 -0.09 -33.33 4.10
N ARG A 289 -0.06 -33.93 5.31
CA ARG A 289 0.65 -35.21 5.57
C ARG A 289 -0.23 -36.42 5.92
N ARG A 290 -1.53 -36.40 5.59
CA ARG A 290 -2.43 -37.53 5.91
C ARG A 290 -3.39 -37.89 4.78
N THR A 291 -2.87 -38.27 3.61
CA THR A 291 -3.61 -39.23 2.76
C THR A 291 -2.73 -39.84 1.68
N LYS A 292 -2.93 -41.15 1.45
CA LYS A 292 -2.47 -41.98 0.33
C LYS A 292 -1.09 -42.64 0.49
N MET A 293 -1.07 -43.61 1.41
CA MET A 293 -0.52 -44.93 1.08
C MET A 293 -1.32 -45.54 -0.07
N LYS A 294 -0.70 -45.64 -1.25
CA LYS A 294 -0.83 -46.71 -2.26
C LYS A 294 -0.09 -46.23 -3.52
N MET A 295 0.60 -47.15 -4.19
CA MET A 295 1.45 -47.00 -5.38
C MET A 295 2.96 -46.85 -5.12
N PHE A 296 3.58 -47.94 -4.70
CA PHE A 296 5.02 -48.08 -4.51
C PHE A 296 5.77 -48.54 -5.78
N SER A 297 5.11 -48.68 -6.94
CA SER A 297 5.70 -49.35 -8.11
C SER A 297 6.02 -48.46 -9.31
N VAL A 298 5.83 -47.13 -9.22
CA VAL A 298 6.10 -46.18 -10.33
C VAL A 298 7.39 -45.37 -10.10
N ARG A 299 7.99 -45.44 -8.91
CA ARG A 299 9.14 -44.59 -8.52
C ARG A 299 10.49 -45.03 -9.06
N LEU A 300 10.63 -46.24 -9.60
CA LEU A 300 11.93 -46.74 -10.06
C LEU A 300 12.26 -46.30 -11.51
N ILE A 301 11.24 -46.07 -12.35
CA ILE A 301 11.43 -45.64 -13.74
C ILE A 301 11.68 -44.12 -13.82
N PHE A 302 11.09 -43.34 -12.92
CA PHE A 302 11.31 -41.89 -12.86
C PHE A 302 12.72 -41.53 -12.36
N LEU A 303 13.33 -42.38 -11.52
CA LEU A 303 14.67 -42.15 -10.99
C LEU A 303 15.78 -42.29 -12.05
N ILE A 304 15.55 -43.10 -13.09
CA ILE A 304 16.51 -43.30 -14.20
C ILE A 304 16.39 -42.19 -15.25
N LEU A 305 15.20 -41.59 -15.41
CA LEU A 305 14.98 -40.44 -16.30
C LEU A 305 15.48 -39.10 -15.73
N CYS A 306 15.71 -39.01 -14.42
CA CYS A 306 16.28 -37.82 -13.78
C CYS A 306 17.82 -37.73 -13.87
N ILE A 307 18.52 -38.77 -14.34
CA ILE A 307 20.00 -38.79 -14.44
C ILE A 307 20.50 -38.32 -15.82
N PHE A 308 19.60 -38.01 -16.77
CA PHE A 308 19.97 -37.47 -18.09
C PHE A 308 19.63 -35.98 -18.31
N PHE A 309 19.21 -35.27 -17.26
CA PHE A 309 19.13 -33.80 -17.25
C PHE A 309 20.06 -33.24 -16.18
N ASP A 310 21.33 -33.63 -16.23
CA ASP A 310 22.38 -32.96 -15.47
C ASP A 310 22.97 -31.84 -16.34
N GLY A 311 22.46 -30.63 -16.09
CA GLY A 311 22.79 -29.39 -16.78
C GLY A 311 22.29 -28.20 -15.96
N SER A 312 22.60 -28.19 -14.67
CA SER A 312 22.40 -27.02 -13.81
C SER A 312 23.36 -25.90 -14.21
N LEU A 313 23.08 -25.19 -15.30
CA LEU A 313 23.58 -23.82 -15.51
C LEU A 313 22.58 -22.87 -14.81
N SER A 314 22.93 -22.40 -13.61
CA SER A 314 22.15 -21.35 -12.94
C SER A 314 22.32 -20.03 -13.69
N LYS A 315 21.51 -19.81 -14.71
CA LYS A 315 21.49 -18.57 -15.50
C LYS A 315 21.05 -17.39 -14.63
N LEU A 316 21.65 -16.21 -14.81
CA LEU A 316 21.18 -14.96 -14.19
C LEU A 316 19.67 -14.77 -14.38
N GLU A 317 18.98 -14.41 -13.30
CA GLU A 317 17.55 -14.07 -13.32
C GLU A 317 17.33 -12.94 -14.34
N ARG A 318 16.38 -13.12 -15.26
CA ARG A 318 16.00 -12.08 -16.22
C ARG A 318 14.59 -11.60 -15.93
N LEU A 319 14.44 -10.29 -15.79
CA LEU A 319 13.20 -9.61 -15.51
C LEU A 319 12.81 -8.76 -16.72
N GLU A 320 11.51 -8.65 -16.96
CA GLU A 320 10.98 -7.77 -18.01
C GLU A 320 10.27 -6.58 -17.36
N HIS A 321 10.66 -5.37 -17.73
CA HIS A 321 9.93 -4.16 -17.39
C HIS A 321 9.16 -3.66 -18.62
N PRO A 322 7.83 -3.53 -18.55
CA PRO A 322 7.02 -3.12 -19.69
C PRO A 322 7.33 -1.67 -20.07
N VAL A 323 7.57 -1.41 -21.36
CA VAL A 323 7.70 -0.04 -21.87
C VAL A 323 6.31 0.52 -22.11
N THR A 324 5.99 1.62 -21.44
CA THR A 324 4.64 2.20 -21.44
C THR A 324 4.49 3.39 -22.39
N LYS A 325 5.61 4.05 -22.75
CA LYS A 325 5.62 5.22 -23.64
C LYS A 325 5.50 4.80 -25.10
N SER A 326 4.68 5.54 -25.86
CA SER A 326 4.35 5.23 -27.26
C SER A 326 5.53 5.37 -28.23
N ASP A 327 6.52 6.21 -27.90
CA ASP A 327 7.76 6.37 -28.65
C ASP A 327 8.84 5.34 -28.26
N GLY A 328 8.52 4.46 -27.30
CA GLY A 328 9.42 3.45 -26.75
C GLY A 328 10.51 4.01 -25.84
N SER A 329 10.56 5.32 -25.59
CA SER A 329 11.58 5.96 -24.75
C SER A 329 11.48 5.54 -23.28
N LEU A 330 12.58 5.72 -22.54
CA LEU A 330 12.65 5.44 -21.10
C LEU A 330 13.19 6.64 -20.34
N ASN A 331 12.58 6.95 -19.20
CA ASN A 331 13.05 7.92 -18.22
C ASN A 331 13.30 7.22 -16.89
N ILE A 332 14.53 7.23 -16.41
CA ILE A 332 14.97 6.48 -15.23
C ILE A 332 15.64 7.44 -14.26
N LEU A 333 15.39 7.30 -12.95
CA LEU A 333 16.22 7.93 -11.92
C LEU A 333 17.22 6.94 -11.35
N VAL A 334 18.41 7.42 -10.99
CA VAL A 334 19.44 6.62 -10.34
C VAL A 334 19.92 7.34 -9.09
N VAL A 335 19.99 6.60 -7.98
CA VAL A 335 20.44 7.11 -6.68
C VAL A 335 21.23 6.01 -5.95
N GLY A 336 22.20 6.40 -5.14
CA GLY A 336 23.06 5.51 -4.35
C GLY A 336 23.33 6.09 -2.98
N ASP A 337 23.75 5.25 -2.05
CA ASP A 337 24.35 5.68 -0.79
C ASP A 337 23.39 6.56 0.06
N TRP A 338 22.13 6.12 0.14
CA TRP A 338 21.03 6.98 0.55
C TRP A 338 20.42 6.65 1.92
N GLY A 339 20.42 5.40 2.38
CA GLY A 339 19.55 4.97 3.48
C GLY A 339 19.92 5.43 4.87
N ARG A 340 19.44 6.60 5.30
CA ARG A 340 19.76 7.22 6.59
C ARG A 340 18.54 7.75 7.33
N GLN A 341 17.39 7.09 7.23
CA GLN A 341 16.16 7.43 7.96
C GLN A 341 15.71 8.89 7.78
N GLY A 342 15.94 9.47 6.61
CA GLY A 342 15.66 10.87 6.28
C GLY A 342 16.74 11.87 6.70
N CYS A 343 17.74 11.43 7.47
CA CYS A 343 18.88 12.26 7.89
C CYS A 343 19.86 12.54 6.74
N PHE A 344 20.82 13.44 6.99
CA PHE A 344 21.84 13.86 6.02
C PHE A 344 21.24 14.24 4.67
N ASN A 345 20.14 15.02 4.72
CA ASN A 345 19.40 15.50 3.55
C ASN A 345 18.80 14.43 2.64
N GLN A 346 18.75 13.17 3.06
CA GLN A 346 18.09 12.11 2.30
C GLN A 346 16.64 12.51 1.94
N SER A 347 15.88 13.07 2.89
CA SER A 347 14.50 13.53 2.63
C SER A 347 14.43 14.67 1.61
N LEU A 348 15.43 15.55 1.57
CA LEU A 348 15.47 16.64 0.59
C LEU A 348 15.80 16.12 -0.81
N VAL A 349 16.77 15.21 -0.92
CA VAL A 349 17.08 14.50 -2.17
C VAL A 349 15.83 13.75 -2.66
N ALA A 350 15.15 13.01 -1.78
CA ALA A 350 13.92 12.30 -2.11
C ALA A 350 12.79 13.22 -2.58
N HIS A 351 12.64 14.39 -1.97
CA HIS A 351 11.69 15.41 -2.40
C HIS A 351 11.99 15.90 -3.82
N GLN A 352 13.26 16.20 -4.13
CA GLN A 352 13.64 16.64 -5.48
C GLN A 352 13.55 15.54 -6.52
N MET A 353 13.91 14.30 -6.17
CA MET A 353 13.64 13.13 -7.01
C MET A 353 12.15 13.02 -7.34
N GLY A 354 11.28 13.35 -6.39
CA GLY A 354 9.84 13.44 -6.60
C GLY A 354 9.44 14.44 -7.68
N ILE A 355 9.91 15.69 -7.55
CA ILE A 355 9.62 16.76 -8.51
C ILE A 355 10.15 16.42 -9.90
N VAL A 356 11.43 16.02 -9.99
CA VAL A 356 12.06 15.65 -11.26
C VAL A 356 11.39 14.41 -11.86
N GLY A 357 11.05 13.42 -11.04
CA GLY A 357 10.36 12.22 -11.47
C GLY A 357 8.98 12.50 -12.06
N GLU A 358 8.27 13.50 -11.54
CA GLU A 358 6.98 13.95 -12.08
C GLU A 358 7.16 14.69 -13.41
N GLN A 359 8.14 15.59 -13.49
CA GLN A 359 8.44 16.34 -14.71
C GLN A 359 8.86 15.43 -15.88
N LEU A 360 9.60 14.36 -15.58
CA LEU A 360 10.12 13.44 -16.58
C LEU A 360 9.16 12.27 -16.87
N ASP A 361 8.09 12.09 -16.09
CA ASP A 361 7.25 10.89 -16.13
C ASP A 361 8.09 9.60 -16.13
N ILE A 362 8.77 9.34 -15.01
CA ILE A 362 9.74 8.24 -14.92
C ILE A 362 9.09 6.85 -14.97
N ASP A 363 9.80 5.89 -15.54
CA ASP A 363 9.39 4.49 -15.66
C ASP A 363 9.73 3.70 -14.38
N TYR A 364 10.95 3.86 -13.87
CA TYR A 364 11.44 3.21 -12.64
C TYR A 364 12.66 3.93 -12.05
N VAL A 365 13.07 3.49 -10.86
CA VAL A 365 14.25 3.97 -10.14
C VAL A 365 15.29 2.84 -10.03
N ILE A 366 16.56 3.20 -10.13
CA ILE A 366 17.69 2.31 -9.90
C ILE A 366 18.40 2.73 -8.62
N SER A 367 18.61 1.77 -7.71
CA SER A 367 19.52 1.95 -6.57
C SER A 367 20.86 1.28 -6.87
N VAL A 368 21.95 2.05 -6.79
CA VAL A 368 23.33 1.55 -7.00
C VAL A 368 23.98 1.01 -5.72
N GLY A 369 23.18 0.72 -4.68
CA GLY A 369 23.65 0.09 -3.44
C GLY A 369 23.91 1.06 -2.31
N ASP A 370 24.35 0.48 -1.18
CA ASP A 370 24.35 1.11 0.14
C ASP A 370 22.97 1.66 0.50
N ASN A 371 22.03 0.72 0.48
CA ASN A 371 20.62 1.00 0.65
C ASN A 371 20.28 1.33 2.10
N PHE A 372 21.02 0.80 3.08
CA PHE A 372 20.78 1.05 4.51
C PHE A 372 22.08 1.20 5.30
N TYR A 373 22.23 2.34 5.99
CA TYR A 373 23.39 2.67 6.80
C TYR A 373 23.12 2.58 8.32
N ASP A 374 24.16 2.40 9.15
CA ASP A 374 25.58 2.17 8.76
C ASP A 374 25.93 0.69 8.57
N ASP A 375 25.11 -0.25 9.05
CA ASP A 375 25.39 -1.70 8.93
C ASP A 375 24.18 -2.48 8.42
N GLY A 376 23.62 -2.04 7.28
CA GLY A 376 22.52 -2.72 6.62
C GLY A 376 21.26 -2.85 7.49
N LEU A 377 20.39 -3.79 7.12
CA LEU A 377 19.24 -4.18 7.94
C LEU A 377 19.63 -5.32 8.88
N LYS A 378 19.10 -5.37 10.10
CA LYS A 378 19.32 -6.51 11.02
C LYS A 378 18.50 -7.75 10.64
N GLY A 379 17.42 -7.55 9.88
CA GLY A 379 16.49 -8.59 9.47
C GLY A 379 15.39 -8.03 8.58
N ASP A 380 14.52 -8.90 8.07
CA ASP A 380 13.41 -8.51 7.19
C ASP A 380 12.29 -7.76 7.93
N THR A 381 12.30 -7.76 9.26
CA THR A 381 11.42 -6.97 10.14
C THR A 381 12.03 -5.66 10.62
N ASP A 382 13.27 -5.33 10.23
CA ASP A 382 13.96 -4.13 10.72
C ASP A 382 13.20 -2.84 10.32
N PRO A 383 12.85 -1.95 11.28
CA PRO A 383 12.17 -0.70 10.99
C PRO A 383 13.00 0.27 10.13
N ALA A 384 14.32 0.10 10.04
CA ALA A 384 15.19 0.91 9.19
C ALA A 384 14.81 0.83 7.71
N PHE A 385 14.20 -0.29 7.27
CA PHE A 385 13.64 -0.41 5.93
C PHE A 385 12.59 0.66 5.67
N GLU A 386 11.56 0.72 6.50
CA GLU A 386 10.48 1.70 6.33
C GLU A 386 10.97 3.13 6.59
N ALA A 387 11.76 3.32 7.65
CA ALA A 387 12.28 4.62 8.03
C ALA A 387 13.21 5.23 6.97
N SER A 388 13.99 4.43 6.25
CA SER A 388 14.94 4.91 5.23
C SER A 388 14.42 4.81 3.80
N PHE A 389 13.46 3.94 3.51
CA PHE A 389 12.95 3.74 2.15
C PHE A 389 11.47 4.14 2.05
N SER A 390 10.58 3.39 2.69
CA SER A 390 9.14 3.51 2.47
C SER A 390 8.58 4.88 2.86
N HIS A 391 9.02 5.42 4.00
CA HIS A 391 8.57 6.70 4.53
C HIS A 391 9.30 7.91 3.94
N ILE A 392 10.41 7.70 3.22
CA ILE A 392 11.21 8.78 2.64
C ILE A 392 10.79 9.07 1.21
N TYR A 393 10.76 8.05 0.35
CA TYR A 393 10.47 8.21 -1.07
C TYR A 393 8.96 8.18 -1.35
N THR A 394 8.17 9.02 -0.67
CA THR A 394 6.69 8.96 -0.69
C THR A 394 6.04 9.72 -1.83
N HIS A 395 6.82 10.45 -2.63
CA HIS A 395 6.29 11.25 -3.74
C HIS A 395 5.55 10.36 -4.77
N PRO A 396 4.41 10.80 -5.34
CA PRO A 396 3.63 9.99 -6.30
C PRO A 396 4.43 9.49 -7.50
N SER A 397 5.29 10.34 -8.06
CA SER A 397 6.16 9.97 -9.20
C SER A 397 7.21 8.90 -8.85
N LEU A 398 7.55 8.72 -7.56
CA LEU A 398 8.46 7.69 -7.07
C LEU A 398 7.74 6.40 -6.66
N GLN A 399 6.41 6.33 -6.81
CA GLN A 399 5.63 5.11 -6.66
C GLN A 399 5.75 4.24 -7.92
N LYS A 400 7.01 3.91 -8.26
CA LYS A 400 7.44 3.10 -9.39
C LYS A 400 8.29 1.95 -8.87
N GLN A 401 8.59 0.96 -9.71
CA GLN A 401 9.51 -0.10 -9.30
C GLN A 401 10.91 0.48 -9.03
N TRP A 402 11.54 0.02 -7.95
CA TRP A 402 12.95 0.27 -7.62
C TRP A 402 13.75 -1.00 -7.81
N TYR A 403 14.75 -0.96 -8.69
CA TYR A 403 15.67 -2.05 -8.94
C TYR A 403 17.00 -1.77 -8.25
N SER A 404 17.36 -2.60 -7.28
CA SER A 404 18.44 -2.33 -6.35
C SER A 404 19.51 -3.43 -6.37
N VAL A 405 20.77 -3.02 -6.23
CA VAL A 405 21.90 -3.87 -5.86
C VAL A 405 22.35 -3.57 -4.43
N LEU A 406 23.20 -4.43 -3.88
CA LEU A 406 23.76 -4.29 -2.53
C LEU A 406 25.09 -3.54 -2.60
N GLY A 407 25.33 -2.65 -1.63
CA GLY A 407 26.63 -2.06 -1.36
C GLY A 407 27.34 -2.69 -0.17
N ASN A 408 28.48 -2.14 0.22
CA ASN A 408 29.29 -2.69 1.30
C ASN A 408 28.63 -2.52 2.66
N HIS A 409 27.90 -1.44 2.91
CA HIS A 409 27.16 -1.25 4.15
C HIS A 409 25.98 -2.22 4.25
N ASP A 410 25.37 -2.59 3.13
CA ASP A 410 24.32 -3.61 3.09
C ASP A 410 24.83 -4.99 3.51
N TYR A 411 26.06 -5.31 3.12
CA TYR A 411 26.75 -6.55 3.51
C TYR A 411 27.17 -6.57 4.97
N ARG A 412 27.25 -5.43 5.66
CA ARG A 412 27.53 -5.39 7.10
C ARG A 412 26.34 -5.81 7.95
N GLY A 413 25.15 -5.76 7.36
CA GLY A 413 23.92 -6.26 7.96
C GLY A 413 23.53 -7.66 7.49
N ASN A 414 22.23 -7.90 7.46
CA ASN A 414 21.60 -9.11 6.98
C ASN A 414 21.28 -8.97 5.49
N VAL A 415 22.13 -9.56 4.65
CA VAL A 415 21.95 -9.49 3.20
C VAL A 415 20.67 -10.22 2.77
N SER A 416 20.41 -11.38 3.38
CA SER A 416 19.24 -12.20 3.04
C SER A 416 17.92 -11.46 3.27
N ALA A 417 17.86 -10.57 4.26
CA ALA A 417 16.71 -9.71 4.50
C ALA A 417 16.44 -8.77 3.31
N GLN A 418 17.47 -8.10 2.79
CA GLN A 418 17.35 -7.19 1.66
C GLN A 418 16.92 -7.88 0.37
N LEU A 419 17.39 -9.11 0.18
CA LEU A 419 17.04 -9.98 -0.96
C LEU A 419 15.66 -10.63 -0.82
N SER A 420 15.09 -10.63 0.38
CA SER A 420 13.86 -11.35 0.69
C SER A 420 12.65 -10.71 0.01
N HIS A 421 11.77 -11.56 -0.51
CA HIS A 421 10.44 -11.18 -0.97
C HIS A 421 9.60 -10.50 0.13
N VAL A 422 9.96 -10.68 1.40
CA VAL A 422 9.30 -10.01 2.55
C VAL A 422 9.40 -8.49 2.42
N LEU A 423 10.54 -7.94 2.01
CA LEU A 423 10.66 -6.49 1.82
C LEU A 423 9.86 -6.00 0.61
N THR A 424 9.81 -6.78 -0.48
CA THR A 424 8.91 -6.50 -1.61
C THR A 424 7.43 -6.56 -1.20
N GLN A 425 7.06 -7.42 -0.23
CA GLN A 425 5.70 -7.47 0.30
C GLN A 425 5.38 -6.29 1.22
N LYS A 426 6.38 -5.76 1.93
CA LYS A 426 6.25 -4.54 2.73
C LYS A 426 6.11 -3.31 1.86
N ASP A 427 6.90 -3.24 0.80
CA ASP A 427 6.86 -2.17 -0.17
C ASP A 427 7.09 -2.75 -1.58
N TRP A 428 6.03 -2.80 -2.39
CA TRP A 428 6.05 -3.42 -3.72
C TRP A 428 7.10 -2.81 -4.65
N ARG A 429 7.49 -1.56 -4.37
CA ARG A 429 8.52 -0.85 -5.11
C ARG A 429 9.88 -1.50 -4.91
N TRP A 430 10.12 -2.14 -3.77
CA TRP A 430 11.41 -2.74 -3.45
C TRP A 430 11.67 -4.01 -4.24
N PHE A 431 12.65 -3.99 -5.14
CA PHE A 431 13.23 -5.17 -5.73
C PHE A 431 14.76 -5.14 -5.57
N CYS A 432 15.32 -6.15 -4.90
CA CYS A 432 16.76 -6.27 -4.71
C CYS A 432 17.23 -7.70 -4.96
N ARG A 433 18.29 -7.84 -5.74
CA ARG A 433 19.00 -9.09 -6.02
C ARG A 433 20.50 -8.82 -6.03
N ARG A 434 21.30 -9.86 -5.77
CA ARG A 434 22.76 -9.76 -5.89
C ARG A 434 23.16 -9.41 -7.31
N SER A 435 22.72 -10.21 -8.27
CA SER A 435 22.98 -10.00 -9.71
C SER A 435 21.79 -10.49 -10.54
N PHE A 436 21.40 -9.72 -11.54
CA PHE A 436 20.25 -10.02 -12.41
C PHE A 436 20.28 -9.17 -13.68
N VAL A 437 19.46 -9.53 -14.66
CA VAL A 437 19.28 -8.76 -15.90
C VAL A 437 17.87 -8.17 -15.93
N LEU A 438 17.77 -6.88 -16.19
CA LEU A 438 16.51 -6.20 -16.44
C LEU A 438 16.41 -5.84 -17.92
N CYS A 439 15.47 -6.47 -18.61
CA CYS A 439 15.10 -6.17 -19.98
C CYS A 439 14.03 -5.07 -19.97
N SER A 440 14.30 -3.93 -20.61
CA SER A 440 13.36 -2.81 -20.70
C SER A 440 13.36 -2.28 -22.13
N GLY A 441 12.59 -2.93 -23.00
CA GLY A 441 12.48 -2.60 -24.42
C GLY A 441 13.83 -2.60 -25.14
N MET A 442 14.35 -1.40 -25.41
CA MET A 442 15.61 -1.23 -26.16
C MET A 442 16.88 -1.31 -25.30
N VAL A 443 16.74 -1.35 -23.97
CA VAL A 443 17.84 -1.36 -23.00
C VAL A 443 17.82 -2.69 -22.25
N GLU A 444 18.98 -3.33 -22.12
CA GLU A 444 19.20 -4.37 -21.12
C GLU A 444 20.18 -3.84 -20.06
N LEU A 445 19.75 -3.88 -18.80
CA LEU A 445 20.56 -3.50 -17.65
C LEU A 445 21.05 -4.75 -16.91
N PHE A 446 22.35 -4.82 -16.66
CA PHE A 446 23.01 -5.93 -16.00
C PHE A 446 23.45 -5.47 -14.61
N PHE A 447 22.71 -5.90 -13.58
CA PHE A 447 23.01 -5.63 -12.19
C PHE A 447 24.03 -6.65 -11.68
N VAL A 448 25.11 -6.19 -11.04
CA VAL A 448 26.27 -6.99 -10.64
C VAL A 448 26.59 -6.78 -9.17
N ASP A 449 26.76 -7.88 -8.43
CA ASP A 449 27.20 -7.84 -7.04
C ASP A 449 28.71 -7.59 -6.99
N THR A 450 29.10 -6.34 -6.74
CA THR A 450 30.51 -5.94 -6.76
C THR A 450 31.26 -6.23 -5.45
N ASN A 451 30.56 -6.48 -4.34
CA ASN A 451 31.17 -6.65 -3.02
C ASN A 451 32.17 -7.82 -2.95
N PRO A 452 31.89 -9.00 -3.54
CA PRO A 452 32.82 -10.12 -3.48
C PRO A 452 34.15 -9.84 -4.22
N PHE A 453 34.20 -8.85 -5.12
CA PHE A 453 35.43 -8.52 -5.84
C PHE A 453 36.45 -7.82 -4.95
N VAL A 454 36.02 -7.05 -3.95
CA VAL A 454 36.90 -6.28 -3.08
C VAL A 454 37.63 -7.22 -2.10
N GLU A 455 38.93 -7.43 -2.31
CA GLU A 455 39.72 -8.36 -1.49
C GLU A 455 39.86 -7.88 -0.04
N GLN A 456 39.97 -6.57 0.15
CA GLN A 456 40.15 -5.97 1.47
C GLN A 456 39.03 -6.36 2.45
N TYR A 457 37.78 -6.52 2.00
CA TYR A 457 36.68 -6.94 2.89
C TYR A 457 36.83 -8.37 3.45
N PHE A 458 37.74 -9.17 2.90
CA PHE A 458 38.06 -10.52 3.39
C PHE A 458 39.37 -10.57 4.16
N THR A 459 40.36 -9.78 3.76
CA THR A 459 41.73 -9.83 4.30
C THR A 459 41.95 -8.84 5.44
N ASP A 460 41.30 -7.68 5.38
CA ASP A 460 41.40 -6.61 6.37
C ASP A 460 40.07 -5.83 6.47
N PRO A 461 39.01 -6.43 7.03
CA PRO A 461 37.70 -5.78 7.16
C PRO A 461 37.65 -4.70 8.26
N GLU A 462 38.79 -4.35 8.85
CA GLU A 462 38.89 -3.49 10.03
C GLU A 462 38.00 -3.99 11.19
N ASP A 463 37.11 -3.15 11.72
CA ASP A 463 36.15 -3.49 12.78
C ASP A 463 34.78 -3.97 12.24
N HIS A 464 34.65 -4.11 10.92
CA HIS A 464 33.41 -4.49 10.27
C HIS A 464 33.25 -6.02 10.16
N THR A 465 32.01 -6.47 10.22
CA THR A 465 31.63 -7.87 9.94
C THR A 465 30.79 -7.90 8.67
N TYR A 466 31.07 -8.83 7.77
CA TYR A 466 30.37 -8.95 6.48
C TYR A 466 29.60 -10.27 6.39
N ASP A 467 28.36 -10.23 5.92
CA ASP A 467 27.51 -11.39 5.63
C ASP A 467 27.86 -12.01 4.26
N TRP A 468 28.82 -12.93 4.27
CA TRP A 468 29.23 -13.71 3.10
C TRP A 468 28.35 -14.93 2.81
N SER A 469 27.16 -15.02 3.42
CA SER A 469 26.24 -16.14 3.18
C SER A 469 25.87 -16.25 1.70
N ASN A 470 26.01 -17.45 1.16
CA ASN A 470 25.78 -17.78 -0.25
C ASN A 470 26.74 -17.09 -1.25
N VAL A 471 27.84 -16.50 -0.77
CA VAL A 471 28.94 -15.98 -1.61
C VAL A 471 30.16 -16.91 -1.53
N LEU A 472 30.36 -17.61 -0.41
CA LEU A 472 31.47 -18.55 -0.28
C LEU A 472 31.19 -19.89 -0.99
N PRO A 473 32.19 -20.49 -1.67
CA PRO A 473 33.57 -20.01 -1.86
C PRO A 473 33.67 -18.83 -2.85
N ARG A 474 34.40 -17.78 -2.45
CA ARG A 474 34.51 -16.48 -3.16
C ARG A 474 34.89 -16.62 -4.64
N ASP A 475 36.00 -17.30 -4.93
CA ASP A 475 36.52 -17.42 -6.31
C ASP A 475 35.54 -18.12 -7.23
N ARG A 476 34.83 -19.13 -6.70
CA ARG A 476 33.78 -19.85 -7.44
C ARG A 476 32.59 -18.95 -7.72
N TYR A 477 32.18 -18.14 -6.74
CA TYR A 477 31.09 -17.18 -6.92
C TYR A 477 31.43 -16.15 -8.00
N ILE A 478 32.61 -15.53 -7.92
CA ILE A 478 33.07 -14.53 -8.90
C ILE A 478 33.18 -15.16 -10.28
N SER A 479 33.84 -16.32 -10.39
CA SER A 479 34.00 -17.00 -11.69
C SER A 479 32.66 -17.36 -12.33
N ASN A 480 31.68 -17.82 -11.55
CA ASN A 480 30.34 -18.11 -12.06
C ASN A 480 29.61 -16.83 -12.50
N LEU A 481 29.67 -15.78 -11.68
CA LEU A 481 29.04 -14.49 -11.98
C LEU A 481 29.60 -13.89 -13.27
N LEU A 482 30.93 -13.85 -13.43
CA LEU A 482 31.59 -13.35 -14.63
C LEU A 482 31.22 -14.19 -15.87
N HIS A 483 31.18 -15.52 -15.72
CA HIS A 483 30.76 -16.42 -16.79
C HIS A 483 29.31 -16.18 -17.22
N ASP A 484 28.38 -16.11 -16.27
CA ASP A 484 26.97 -15.91 -16.56
C ASP A 484 26.69 -14.52 -17.14
N LEU A 485 27.42 -13.50 -16.68
CA LEU A 485 27.36 -12.13 -17.18
C LEU A 485 27.83 -12.06 -18.64
N ASP A 486 29.00 -12.62 -18.95
CA ASP A 486 29.53 -12.68 -20.33
C ASP A 486 28.56 -13.41 -21.26
N LEU A 487 28.01 -14.56 -20.82
CA LEU A 487 27.00 -15.29 -21.59
C LEU A 487 25.71 -14.49 -21.79
N ALA A 488 25.25 -13.76 -20.78
CA ALA A 488 24.05 -12.94 -20.88
C ALA A 488 24.25 -11.76 -21.85
N MET A 489 25.40 -11.10 -21.79
CA MET A 489 25.75 -9.98 -22.66
C MET A 489 25.95 -10.43 -24.12
N LYS A 490 26.62 -11.57 -24.36
CA LYS A 490 26.77 -12.14 -25.70
C LYS A 490 25.44 -12.52 -26.35
N LYS A 491 24.44 -12.90 -25.54
CA LYS A 491 23.08 -13.22 -26.00
C LYS A 491 22.20 -11.98 -26.21
N SER A 492 22.57 -10.86 -25.61
CA SER A 492 21.80 -9.62 -25.67
C SER A 492 21.74 -9.07 -27.09
N ARG A 493 20.52 -8.74 -27.53
CA ARG A 493 20.27 -8.02 -28.78
C ARG A 493 19.79 -6.59 -28.54
N ALA A 494 19.90 -6.10 -27.30
CA ALA A 494 19.46 -4.76 -26.92
C ALA A 494 20.23 -3.70 -27.70
N THR A 495 19.58 -2.55 -27.91
CA THR A 495 20.21 -1.37 -28.52
C THR A 495 21.30 -0.84 -27.59
N TRP A 496 20.99 -0.79 -26.29
CA TRP A 496 21.86 -0.31 -25.23
C TRP A 496 22.12 -1.41 -24.21
N LYS A 497 23.38 -1.56 -23.79
CA LYS A 497 23.76 -2.42 -22.66
C LYS A 497 24.33 -1.59 -21.53
N PHE A 498 23.63 -1.53 -20.41
CA PHE A 498 24.08 -0.80 -19.23
C PHE A 498 24.41 -1.75 -18.10
N VAL A 499 25.44 -1.44 -17.31
CA VAL A 499 25.84 -2.23 -16.15
C VAL A 499 25.64 -1.39 -14.89
N VAL A 500 25.11 -2.00 -13.85
CA VAL A 500 24.86 -1.37 -12.55
C VAL A 500 25.61 -2.17 -11.48
N GLY A 501 26.49 -1.50 -10.74
CA GLY A 501 27.20 -2.06 -9.59
C GLY A 501 27.27 -1.04 -8.46
N HIS A 502 27.94 -1.39 -7.36
CA HIS A 502 28.12 -0.45 -6.26
C HIS A 502 29.46 0.29 -6.32
N HIS A 503 30.56 -0.45 -6.48
CA HIS A 503 31.92 0.11 -6.45
C HIS A 503 32.34 0.74 -7.79
N GLY A 504 33.29 1.67 -7.76
CA GLY A 504 33.78 2.38 -8.95
C GLY A 504 34.88 1.64 -9.71
N ILE A 505 34.70 1.45 -11.03
CA ILE A 505 35.77 0.99 -11.94
C ILE A 505 36.68 2.16 -12.34
N LYS A 506 36.09 3.32 -12.62
CA LYS A 506 36.78 4.59 -12.84
C LYS A 506 36.12 5.63 -11.96
N THR A 507 36.88 6.23 -11.05
CA THR A 507 36.38 7.23 -10.12
C THR A 507 37.50 8.18 -9.69
N ALA A 508 37.13 9.44 -9.45
CA ALA A 508 37.97 10.44 -8.81
C ALA A 508 37.50 10.75 -7.38
N GLY A 509 36.56 9.95 -6.86
CA GLY A 509 36.10 10.03 -5.48
C GLY A 509 37.12 9.47 -4.49
N GLU A 510 36.81 9.65 -3.21
CA GLU A 510 37.72 9.35 -2.09
C GLU A 510 38.09 7.87 -1.98
N HIS A 511 37.17 6.95 -2.30
CA HIS A 511 37.43 5.52 -2.20
C HIS A 511 38.37 5.01 -3.30
N GLY A 512 38.46 5.75 -4.41
CA GLY A 512 39.36 5.44 -5.51
C GLY A 512 38.94 4.21 -6.32
N VAL A 513 39.79 3.87 -7.29
CA VAL A 513 39.52 2.79 -8.24
C VAL A 513 39.58 1.43 -7.57
N THR A 514 38.52 0.63 -7.73
CA THR A 514 38.52 -0.78 -7.31
C THR A 514 39.27 -1.63 -8.35
N GLN A 515 40.54 -1.92 -8.09
CA GLN A 515 41.44 -2.56 -9.04
C GLN A 515 40.95 -3.95 -9.47
N GLU A 516 40.33 -4.72 -8.58
CA GLU A 516 39.82 -6.06 -8.90
C GLU A 516 38.71 -6.02 -9.95
N LEU A 517 37.90 -4.95 -9.98
CA LEU A 517 36.90 -4.75 -11.03
C LEU A 517 37.56 -4.34 -12.35
N VAL A 518 38.63 -3.56 -12.31
CA VAL A 518 39.43 -3.23 -13.50
C VAL A 518 40.06 -4.49 -14.10
N ASP A 519 40.56 -5.38 -13.26
CA ASP A 519 41.27 -6.57 -13.73
C ASP A 519 40.32 -7.68 -14.21
N GLN A 520 39.16 -7.84 -13.55
CA GLN A 520 38.29 -8.99 -13.78
C GLN A 520 36.98 -8.66 -14.52
N LEU A 521 36.34 -7.52 -14.22
CA LEU A 521 35.02 -7.17 -14.77
C LEU A 521 35.14 -6.31 -16.04
N LEU A 522 35.96 -5.26 -16.01
CA LEU A 522 36.11 -4.31 -17.12
C LEU A 522 36.44 -5.00 -18.47
N PRO A 523 37.34 -6.01 -18.55
CA PRO A 523 37.62 -6.67 -19.83
C PRO A 523 36.38 -7.34 -20.44
N ILE A 524 35.50 -7.89 -19.61
CA ILE A 524 34.23 -8.48 -20.07
C ILE A 524 33.28 -7.39 -20.57
N LEU A 525 33.24 -6.23 -19.89
CA LEU A 525 32.38 -5.10 -20.31
C LEU A 525 32.84 -4.53 -21.67
N GLU A 526 34.15 -4.40 -21.86
CA GLU A 526 34.75 -3.93 -23.11
C GLU A 526 34.52 -4.91 -24.27
N GLU A 527 34.79 -6.20 -24.05
CA GLU A 527 34.56 -7.27 -25.04
C GLU A 527 33.09 -7.31 -25.50
N ASN A 528 32.16 -7.10 -24.55
CA ASN A 528 30.73 -7.09 -24.82
C ASN A 528 30.15 -5.75 -25.28
N LYS A 529 31.01 -4.73 -25.44
CA LYS A 529 30.67 -3.38 -25.91
C LYS A 529 29.57 -2.74 -25.06
N VAL A 530 29.76 -2.76 -23.75
CA VAL A 530 28.87 -2.08 -22.80
C VAL A 530 28.90 -0.58 -23.04
N ASP A 531 27.75 0.08 -22.93
CA ASP A 531 27.63 1.50 -23.21
C ASP A 531 27.90 2.36 -21.97
N VAL A 532 27.39 1.93 -20.82
CA VAL A 532 27.39 2.68 -19.56
C VAL A 532 27.63 1.73 -18.40
N TYR A 533 28.47 2.15 -17.45
CA TYR A 533 28.62 1.57 -16.12
C TYR A 533 28.16 2.59 -15.08
N MET A 534 27.22 2.22 -14.21
CA MET A 534 26.68 3.07 -13.14
C MET A 534 27.06 2.53 -11.77
N ASN A 535 27.51 3.40 -10.87
CA ASN A 535 27.93 3.05 -9.51
C ASN A 535 27.56 4.10 -8.44
N GLY A 536 27.75 3.73 -7.18
CA GLY A 536 27.67 4.59 -5.99
C GLY A 536 29.02 4.58 -5.27
N HIS A 537 29.02 4.29 -3.97
CA HIS A 537 30.19 4.10 -3.09
C HIS A 537 30.97 5.39 -2.83
N ASP A 538 31.43 6.07 -3.87
CA ASP A 538 31.91 7.43 -3.75
C ASP A 538 30.74 8.39 -3.54
N HIS A 539 30.70 9.03 -2.37
CA HIS A 539 29.62 9.94 -2.01
C HIS A 539 29.73 11.29 -2.74
N CYS A 540 29.54 11.25 -4.06
CA CYS A 540 29.61 12.35 -5.01
C CYS A 540 28.75 12.02 -6.24
N LEU A 541 28.64 12.99 -7.16
CA LEU A 541 28.14 12.79 -8.51
C LEU A 541 29.28 12.97 -9.51
N GLN A 542 29.47 12.00 -10.41
CA GLN A 542 30.60 12.02 -11.33
C GLN A 542 30.26 11.41 -12.69
N HIS A 543 30.91 11.93 -13.73
CA HIS A 543 30.94 11.35 -15.07
C HIS A 543 32.39 11.29 -15.56
N ILE A 544 32.90 10.07 -15.76
CA ILE A 544 34.17 9.81 -16.45
C ILE A 544 33.89 9.06 -17.76
N GLY A 545 34.50 9.49 -18.85
CA GLY A 545 34.48 8.73 -20.09
C GLY A 545 35.06 9.47 -21.27
N SER A 546 35.34 8.73 -22.33
CA SER A 546 35.82 9.25 -23.61
C SER A 546 34.81 8.95 -24.73
N ASP A 547 34.91 9.67 -25.84
CA ASP A 547 34.02 9.47 -26.98
C ASP A 547 34.23 8.08 -27.60
N GLY A 548 33.13 7.33 -27.77
CA GLY A 548 33.14 5.97 -28.29
C GLY A 548 33.46 4.87 -27.27
N GLY A 549 33.87 5.23 -26.04
CA GLY A 549 34.10 4.30 -24.94
C GLY A 549 32.90 4.08 -24.02
N ILE A 550 33.08 3.20 -23.04
CA ILE A 550 32.16 3.04 -21.90
C ILE A 550 32.10 4.36 -21.13
N GLN A 551 30.89 4.82 -20.77
CA GLN A 551 30.71 5.96 -19.87
C GLN A 551 30.56 5.44 -18.44
N PHE A 552 31.31 6.00 -17.50
CA PHE A 552 31.29 5.65 -16.08
C PHE A 552 30.58 6.77 -15.31
N LEU A 553 29.44 6.44 -14.72
CA LEU A 553 28.54 7.40 -14.09
C LEU A 553 28.37 7.05 -12.61
N THR A 554 28.76 7.95 -11.72
CA THR A 554 28.63 7.76 -10.27
C THR A 554 27.49 8.63 -9.74
N SER A 555 26.61 8.03 -8.93
CA SER A 555 25.54 8.71 -8.23
C SER A 555 25.47 8.25 -6.77
N GLY A 556 26.52 8.48 -5.99
CA GLY A 556 26.59 8.15 -4.55
C GLY A 556 26.24 9.32 -3.63
N GLY A 557 25.71 10.43 -4.15
CA GLY A 557 25.32 11.60 -3.35
C GLY A 557 23.91 11.52 -2.75
N GLY A 558 23.27 10.34 -2.67
CA GLY A 558 21.85 10.23 -2.33
C GLY A 558 21.49 10.59 -0.89
N SER A 559 22.49 10.60 0.00
CA SER A 559 22.39 11.13 1.35
C SER A 559 23.65 11.87 1.74
N LYS A 560 24.67 11.27 2.37
CA LYS A 560 25.93 11.98 2.66
C LYS A 560 26.70 12.30 1.36
N ALA A 561 27.59 13.30 1.41
CA ALA A 561 28.50 13.63 0.32
C ALA A 561 29.83 14.19 0.88
N TRP A 562 30.93 13.94 0.17
CA TRP A 562 32.29 14.33 0.56
C TRP A 562 32.58 15.79 0.16
N ARG A 563 32.86 16.66 1.13
CA ARG A 563 33.12 18.10 0.89
C ARG A 563 34.59 18.39 0.54
N GLY A 564 35.06 17.91 -0.61
CA GLY A 564 36.29 18.41 -1.23
C GLY A 564 37.47 17.44 -1.35
N VAL A 565 37.26 16.13 -1.29
CA VAL A 565 38.29 15.13 -1.61
C VAL A 565 38.09 14.64 -3.04
N ILE A 566 38.92 15.15 -3.96
CA ILE A 566 38.94 14.74 -5.36
C ILE A 566 40.33 14.18 -5.66
N LEU A 567 40.40 12.91 -6.02
CA LEU A 567 41.63 12.29 -6.48
C LEU A 567 42.00 12.82 -7.87
N PRO A 568 43.29 13.00 -8.19
CA PRO A 568 43.71 13.47 -9.52
C PRO A 568 43.20 12.54 -10.63
N TRP A 569 42.57 13.11 -11.66
CA TRP A 569 42.13 12.40 -12.86
C TRP A 569 42.48 13.17 -14.14
N ASP A 570 42.50 12.50 -15.30
CA ASP A 570 42.68 13.18 -16.58
C ASP A 570 41.49 14.14 -16.85
N PRO A 571 41.73 15.46 -16.95
CA PRO A 571 40.67 16.43 -17.24
C PRO A 571 39.95 16.21 -18.57
N LYS A 572 40.53 15.42 -19.50
CA LYS A 572 39.87 15.07 -20.78
C LYS A 572 38.83 13.96 -20.63
N GLU A 573 38.98 13.09 -19.62
CA GLU A 573 38.02 12.02 -19.34
C GLU A 573 37.00 12.43 -18.29
N LEU A 574 37.37 13.29 -17.34
CA LEU A 574 36.48 13.77 -16.28
C LEU A 574 35.53 14.85 -16.81
N LYS A 575 34.32 14.44 -17.21
CA LYS A 575 33.29 15.32 -17.77
C LYS A 575 32.52 16.09 -16.70
N LEU A 576 32.31 15.47 -15.54
CA LEU A 576 31.65 16.08 -14.39
C LEU A 576 32.24 15.53 -13.09
N TYR A 577 32.41 16.42 -12.11
CA TYR A 577 32.55 16.05 -10.71
C TYR A 577 31.77 17.06 -9.86
N TYR A 578 30.93 16.56 -8.97
CA TYR A 578 30.18 17.36 -8.01
C TYR A 578 30.20 16.66 -6.65
N ASP A 579 30.74 17.35 -5.66
CA ASP A 579 31.05 16.84 -4.32
C ASP A 579 29.88 17.02 -3.33
N GLY A 580 28.72 17.41 -3.85
CA GLY A 580 27.49 17.60 -3.11
C GLY A 580 26.50 16.44 -3.26
N GLN A 581 25.39 16.59 -2.54
CA GLN A 581 24.31 15.60 -2.49
C GLN A 581 23.37 15.77 -3.69
N GLY A 582 22.80 14.67 -4.18
CA GLY A 582 21.97 14.66 -5.37
C GLY A 582 21.76 13.27 -5.97
N PHE A 583 21.32 13.25 -7.23
CA PHE A 583 20.97 12.04 -7.98
C PHE A 583 21.09 12.31 -9.49
N MET A 584 20.90 11.29 -10.33
CA MET A 584 20.90 11.47 -11.80
C MET A 584 19.62 10.95 -12.46
N SER A 585 19.31 11.47 -13.65
CA SER A 585 18.28 10.95 -14.55
C SER A 585 18.88 10.49 -15.88
N LEU A 586 18.25 9.47 -16.47
CA LEU A 586 18.55 8.96 -17.80
C LEU A 586 17.31 9.09 -18.67
N HIS A 587 17.45 9.76 -19.81
CA HIS A 587 16.47 9.74 -20.89
C HIS A 587 17.04 8.96 -22.08
N ILE A 588 16.39 7.86 -22.46
CA ILE A 588 16.92 6.90 -23.43
C ILE A 588 15.94 6.73 -24.59
N THR A 589 16.48 6.82 -25.80
CA THR A 589 15.79 6.60 -27.08
C THR A 589 16.62 5.63 -27.92
N HIS A 590 16.08 5.20 -29.06
CA HIS A 590 16.78 4.24 -29.94
C HIS A 590 18.11 4.76 -30.49
N SER A 591 18.31 6.08 -30.51
CA SER A 591 19.49 6.74 -31.10
C SER A 591 20.37 7.45 -30.07
N GLN A 592 19.83 7.80 -28.90
CA GLN A 592 20.53 8.61 -27.90
C GLN A 592 20.18 8.21 -26.46
N ALA A 593 21.20 8.23 -25.60
CA ALA A 593 21.05 8.24 -24.14
C ALA A 593 21.56 9.59 -23.60
N LYS A 594 20.72 10.30 -22.84
CA LYS A 594 21.01 11.59 -22.21
C LYS A 594 21.06 11.40 -20.70
N PHE A 595 22.08 11.98 -20.07
CA PHE A 595 22.31 11.91 -18.62
C PHE A 595 22.24 13.33 -18.05
N ILE A 596 21.51 13.50 -16.94
CA ILE A 596 21.43 14.77 -16.22
C ILE A 596 21.66 14.51 -14.74
N TYR A 597 22.51 15.32 -14.12
CA TYR A 597 22.77 15.28 -12.68
C TYR A 597 22.05 16.43 -11.99
N TYR A 598 21.41 16.13 -10.86
CA TYR A 598 20.64 17.09 -10.08
C TYR A 598 21.28 17.23 -8.70
N ASP A 599 21.47 18.47 -8.27
CA ASP A 599 21.84 18.77 -6.89
C ASP A 599 20.66 18.59 -5.92
N ILE A 600 20.93 18.75 -4.63
CA ILE A 600 19.94 18.74 -3.54
C ILE A 600 18.80 19.76 -3.69
N SER A 601 18.97 20.81 -4.50
CA SER A 601 17.95 21.81 -4.77
C SER A 601 17.10 21.45 -5.99
N GLY A 602 17.45 20.39 -6.71
CA GLY A 602 16.80 19.97 -7.96
C GLY A 602 17.32 20.72 -9.19
N ASN A 603 18.39 21.49 -9.07
CA ASN A 603 18.99 22.16 -10.22
C ASN A 603 19.82 21.16 -11.02
N GLY A 604 19.54 21.06 -12.31
CA GLY A 604 20.35 20.26 -13.24
C GLY A 604 21.71 20.91 -13.44
N ALA A 605 22.79 20.24 -13.03
CA ALA A 605 24.14 20.81 -13.06
C ALA A 605 24.83 20.64 -14.42
N VAL A 606 24.62 19.52 -15.14
CA VAL A 606 25.24 19.24 -16.45
C VAL A 606 24.36 18.32 -17.30
N GLU A 607 24.20 18.65 -18.60
CA GLU A 607 23.55 17.83 -19.63
C GLU A 607 24.63 17.22 -20.55
N GLU A 608 24.72 15.89 -20.58
CA GLU A 608 25.64 15.15 -21.45
C GLU A 608 24.91 14.07 -22.27
N LYS A 609 25.43 13.78 -23.47
CA LYS A 609 24.74 12.97 -24.49
C LYS A 609 25.65 11.91 -25.10
N LYS A 610 25.22 10.65 -25.06
CA LYS A 610 25.80 9.57 -25.87
C LYS A 610 24.92 9.29 -27.09
N GLN A 611 25.49 9.45 -28.28
CA GLN A 611 24.82 9.13 -29.56
C GLN A 611 25.32 7.79 -30.09
N ARG A 612 24.40 7.00 -30.66
CA ARG A 612 24.76 5.80 -31.40
C ARG A 612 25.11 6.20 -32.83
N MET A 613 26.36 6.02 -33.25
CA MET A 613 26.72 6.19 -34.66
C MET A 613 26.06 5.09 -35.50
N VAL A 614 24.99 5.45 -36.22
CA VAL A 614 24.44 4.58 -37.27
C VAL A 614 25.35 4.74 -38.48
N VAL A 615 26.30 3.82 -38.65
CA VAL A 615 26.94 3.64 -39.96
C VAL A 615 25.88 3.03 -40.86
N LEU A 616 25.14 3.88 -41.59
CA LEU A 616 24.37 3.42 -42.75
C LEU A 616 25.39 2.84 -43.74
N GLY A 617 25.46 1.52 -43.78
CA GLY A 617 26.10 0.81 -44.87
C GLY A 617 25.33 1.10 -46.15
N ILE A 618 25.66 2.21 -46.82
CA ILE A 618 25.25 2.45 -48.19
C ILE A 618 26.14 1.56 -49.05
N GLN A 619 25.58 0.42 -49.45
CA GLN A 619 26.03 -0.27 -50.66
C GLN A 619 25.96 0.73 -51.83
N SER A 620 27.12 0.93 -52.45
CA SER A 620 27.35 1.36 -53.83
C SER A 620 26.14 1.93 -54.60
N LEU A 621 26.17 3.23 -54.89
CA LEU A 621 25.64 3.74 -56.15
C LEU A 621 26.55 4.84 -56.69
N ASN A 622 27.27 4.49 -57.76
CA ASN A 622 27.99 5.42 -58.63
C ASN A 622 27.02 6.39 -59.28
N TRP A 623 27.26 7.70 -59.15
CA TRP A 623 26.86 8.67 -60.17
C TRP A 623 28.00 9.64 -60.44
N HIS A 624 28.40 9.67 -61.70
CA HIS A 624 29.35 10.60 -62.29
C HIS A 624 28.75 12.02 -62.40
N VAL A 625 29.57 12.99 -62.01
CA VAL A 625 29.83 14.32 -62.63
C VAL A 625 28.76 14.90 -63.56
N HIS A 626 28.29 16.13 -63.27
CA HIS A 626 28.37 17.32 -64.16
C HIS A 626 27.85 18.61 -63.50
N GLY A 627 28.66 19.68 -63.59
CA GLY A 627 28.32 21.12 -63.55
C GLY A 627 27.64 21.67 -62.28
N GLY A 628 28.18 22.62 -61.51
CA GLY A 628 28.98 23.79 -61.87
C GLY A 628 28.20 25.04 -61.49
N PHE A 629 28.67 25.82 -60.50
CA PHE A 629 28.79 27.28 -60.50
C PHE A 629 29.15 27.83 -59.10
N MET A 630 30.35 28.42 -59.02
CA MET A 630 30.71 29.72 -58.40
C MET A 630 30.38 29.99 -56.91
N GLU A 631 31.17 30.69 -56.11
CA GLU A 631 32.59 31.06 -56.04
C GLU A 631 32.73 31.94 -54.77
N LYS A 632 33.93 31.96 -54.16
CA LYS A 632 34.52 33.12 -53.43
C LYS A 632 33.87 33.62 -52.12
N LYS A 633 34.48 33.26 -50.99
CA LYS A 633 35.54 34.06 -50.33
C LYS A 633 35.97 33.43 -49.00
N LYS A 634 37.17 32.86 -48.98
CA LYS A 634 38.01 32.73 -47.78
C LYS A 634 39.20 33.67 -47.99
N LYS A 635 39.29 34.77 -47.23
CA LYS A 635 40.50 35.60 -47.10
C LYS A 635 40.45 36.52 -45.87
N HIS A 636 40.87 35.98 -44.74
CA HIS A 636 41.79 36.63 -43.80
C HIS A 636 42.53 35.48 -43.09
N LEU A 637 43.69 35.11 -43.63
CA LEU A 637 45.03 35.45 -43.13
C LEU A 637 45.27 34.84 -41.75
N ASN A 638 45.97 33.70 -41.68
CA ASN A 638 47.45 33.54 -41.65
C ASN A 638 47.99 33.80 -40.23
N GLY A 639 48.89 33.01 -39.65
CA GLY A 639 49.77 31.93 -40.13
C GLY A 639 50.06 31.00 -38.94
N ILE A 640 50.93 29.99 -38.92
CA ILE A 640 52.02 29.43 -39.73
C ILE A 640 52.32 28.14 -38.91
N VAL A 641 52.14 26.93 -39.46
CA VAL A 641 53.20 25.97 -39.90
C VAL A 641 54.24 25.66 -38.79
N ARG A 642 54.73 24.45 -38.51
CA ARG A 642 54.52 23.03 -38.84
C ARG A 642 55.76 22.32 -38.25
N ALA A 643 55.71 20.99 -38.17
CA ALA A 643 56.84 20.04 -38.18
C ALA A 643 57.38 19.61 -36.80
N THR A 644 57.15 18.33 -36.42
CA THR A 644 58.07 17.14 -36.50
C THR A 644 58.94 17.07 -35.24
N GLU A 645 59.25 15.95 -34.57
CA GLU A 645 59.24 14.51 -34.87
C GLU A 645 59.40 13.73 -33.54
N ARG A 646 59.63 12.42 -33.62
CA ARG A 646 59.49 11.33 -32.62
C ARG A 646 60.54 11.22 -31.49
N ASP A 647 60.14 10.38 -30.53
CA ASP A 647 60.90 9.33 -29.79
C ASP A 647 61.53 9.59 -28.39
N ASP A 648 61.31 8.53 -27.59
CA ASP A 648 61.99 8.01 -26.39
C ASP A 648 61.68 8.52 -24.96
N SER A 649 61.43 7.52 -24.09
CA SER A 649 61.11 7.57 -22.66
C SER A 649 62.39 7.61 -21.75
N PRO A 650 62.28 7.44 -20.41
CA PRO A 650 62.47 8.40 -19.29
C PRO A 650 63.86 8.19 -18.56
N PRO A 651 64.20 8.59 -17.29
CA PRO A 651 63.40 9.10 -16.15
C PRO A 651 64.07 10.18 -15.23
N SER A 652 63.38 10.48 -14.10
CA SER A 652 63.91 10.76 -12.73
C SER A 652 63.69 12.14 -12.06
N SER A 653 62.96 12.05 -10.94
CA SER A 653 63.15 12.65 -9.60
C SER A 653 63.30 14.17 -9.35
N SER A 654 62.46 14.59 -8.40
CA SER A 654 62.70 15.50 -7.26
C SER A 654 62.15 16.93 -7.31
N SER A 655 61.20 17.13 -6.38
CA SER A 655 60.72 18.34 -5.70
C SER A 655 61.55 19.62 -5.76
N SER A 656 60.88 20.75 -6.01
CA SER A 656 60.94 21.88 -5.05
C SER A 656 59.71 22.79 -5.18
N SER A 657 59.21 23.21 -4.02
CA SER A 657 58.06 24.07 -3.75
C SER A 657 58.30 25.54 -4.12
N GLN A 658 57.30 26.21 -4.71
CA GLN A 658 57.10 27.65 -4.52
C GLN A 658 55.67 27.94 -4.06
N ARG A 659 55.59 28.49 -2.85
CA ARG A 659 54.39 28.88 -2.11
C ARG A 659 54.04 30.31 -2.49
N PHE A 660 52.84 30.57 -2.99
CA PHE A 660 52.33 31.93 -3.20
C PHE A 660 51.62 32.43 -1.93
N GLU A 661 52.08 33.55 -1.38
CA GLU A 661 51.42 34.28 -0.30
C GLU A 661 50.23 35.09 -0.84
N ILE A 662 49.10 35.01 -0.14
CA ILE A 662 47.89 35.79 -0.43
C ILE A 662 47.93 37.08 0.41
N ASP A 663 47.83 38.21 -0.27
CA ASP A 663 47.77 39.55 0.30
C ASP A 663 46.47 39.75 1.10
N ARG A 664 46.62 39.77 2.42
CA ARG A 664 45.52 39.88 3.40
C ARG A 664 44.78 41.22 3.33
N ASP A 665 45.40 42.27 2.80
CA ASP A 665 44.77 43.59 2.77
C ASP A 665 43.81 43.73 1.59
N LYS A 666 44.10 43.05 0.47
CA LYS A 666 43.13 42.91 -0.64
C LYS A 666 41.92 42.07 -0.24
N ALA A 667 42.12 41.00 0.53
CA ALA A 667 41.01 40.18 1.03
C ALA A 667 40.11 40.96 2.00
N ARG A 668 40.70 41.83 2.85
CA ARG A 668 39.93 42.71 3.75
C ARG A 668 39.18 43.82 3.02
N GLN A 669 39.73 44.37 1.94
CA GLN A 669 39.02 45.35 1.12
C GLN A 669 37.81 44.73 0.40
N ALA A 670 37.95 43.50 -0.12
CA ALA A 670 36.85 42.79 -0.75
C ALA A 670 35.72 42.48 0.25
N LEU A 671 36.05 42.09 1.49
CA LEU A 671 35.06 41.87 2.55
C LEU A 671 34.33 43.15 2.97
N LYS A 672 35.04 44.29 3.06
CA LYS A 672 34.39 45.58 3.35
C LYS A 672 33.43 46.03 2.24
N GLN A 673 33.73 45.74 0.97
CA GLN A 673 32.84 46.04 -0.14
C GLN A 673 31.58 45.17 -0.13
N LEU A 674 31.70 43.92 0.33
CA LEU A 674 30.57 43.01 0.50
C LEU A 674 29.66 43.45 1.65
N ASP A 675 30.21 43.86 2.79
CA ASP A 675 29.43 44.38 3.93
C ASP A 675 28.67 45.66 3.56
N GLN A 676 29.29 46.56 2.77
CA GLN A 676 28.62 47.77 2.26
C GLN A 676 27.48 47.46 1.28
N GLN A 677 27.57 46.37 0.50
CA GLN A 677 26.47 45.93 -0.36
C GLN A 677 25.30 45.36 0.46
N ILE A 678 25.59 44.63 1.54
CA ILE A 678 24.58 44.02 2.41
C ILE A 678 23.84 45.09 3.22
N GLU A 679 24.54 46.11 3.76
CA GLU A 679 23.89 47.21 4.48
C GLU A 679 23.01 48.08 3.54
N SER A 680 23.37 48.21 2.26
CA SER A 680 22.57 48.96 1.27
C SER A 680 21.25 48.28 0.86
N GLN A 681 21.07 46.99 1.20
CA GLN A 681 19.86 46.21 0.93
C GLN A 681 18.95 46.03 2.16
N ALA A 682 19.37 46.50 3.34
CA ALA A 682 18.64 46.30 4.60
C ALA A 682 17.62 47.41 4.95
N ASP A 683 17.46 48.44 4.10
CA ASP A 683 16.66 49.64 4.43
C ASP A 683 15.32 49.79 3.67
N GLU A 684 14.80 48.74 3.01
CA GLU A 684 13.41 48.74 2.54
C GLU A 684 12.44 48.18 3.61
N LYS A 685 11.82 49.10 4.36
CA LYS A 685 10.72 48.79 5.30
C LYS A 685 9.49 48.19 4.60
N PRO A 686 8.76 47.26 5.26
CA PRO A 686 7.58 46.62 4.68
C PRO A 686 6.40 47.59 4.55
N ARG A 687 5.82 47.67 3.35
CA ARG A 687 4.58 48.41 3.09
C ARG A 687 3.36 47.64 3.62
N THR A 688 2.70 48.23 4.59
CA THR A 688 1.33 47.92 5.05
C THR A 688 0.33 48.06 3.91
N PHE A 689 -0.50 47.04 3.68
CA PHE A 689 -1.68 47.16 2.81
C PHE A 689 -2.97 47.18 3.64
N VAL A 690 -3.56 48.37 3.71
CA VAL A 690 -4.88 48.67 4.25
C VAL A 690 -5.91 48.50 3.13
N LYS A 691 -7.00 47.78 3.41
CA LYS A 691 -8.18 47.73 2.53
C LYS A 691 -8.83 49.10 2.45
N THR A 692 -9.02 49.64 1.24
CA THR A 692 -10.00 50.69 0.96
C THR A 692 -10.97 50.19 -0.11
N SER A 693 -12.24 50.13 0.28
CA SER A 693 -13.40 50.05 -0.60
C SER A 693 -13.84 51.47 -0.95
N SER A 694 -14.11 51.75 -2.23
CA SER A 694 -15.25 52.57 -2.64
C SER A 694 -15.35 52.62 -4.17
N ASP A 695 -16.44 52.07 -4.70
CA ASP A 695 -17.30 52.84 -5.60
C ASP A 695 -18.75 52.61 -5.15
N VAL A 696 -19.32 53.68 -4.61
CA VAL A 696 -20.72 53.80 -4.19
C VAL A 696 -21.36 54.85 -5.08
N VAL A 697 -22.50 54.53 -5.69
CA VAL A 697 -23.50 55.53 -6.10
C VAL A 697 -24.91 55.04 -5.73
N ARG A 698 -25.44 55.68 -4.68
CA ARG A 698 -26.85 56.14 -4.46
C ARG A 698 -27.98 55.10 -4.41
N THR A 699 -28.91 55.08 -3.46
CA THR A 699 -29.43 56.09 -2.51
C THR A 699 -30.14 55.44 -1.30
N SER A 700 -29.99 56.12 -0.16
CA SER A 700 -30.81 56.16 1.08
C SER A 700 -32.33 56.02 0.87
N SER A 701 -33.13 55.46 1.79
CA SER A 701 -33.35 55.80 3.22
C SER A 701 -34.00 54.60 3.95
N GLY A 702 -33.86 54.26 5.23
CA GLY A 702 -33.43 54.84 6.52
C GLY A 702 -34.09 53.92 7.58
N GLY A 703 -33.64 53.70 8.82
CA GLY A 703 -32.55 54.26 9.63
C GLY A 703 -32.15 53.28 10.76
N SER A 704 -31.20 53.75 11.57
CA SER A 704 -30.60 53.24 12.83
C SER A 704 -31.58 52.60 13.82
N SER A 705 -31.25 51.80 14.84
CA SER A 705 -30.10 51.29 15.61
C SER A 705 -30.77 50.32 16.63
N SER A 706 -30.26 49.21 17.13
CA SER A 706 -29.11 48.94 18.01
C SER A 706 -29.34 47.50 18.54
N MET A 707 -28.25 46.81 18.91
CA MET A 707 -28.21 45.46 19.52
C MET A 707 -29.19 45.26 20.69
N ASP A 708 -29.83 44.07 20.76
CA ASP A 708 -29.73 43.10 21.88
C ASP A 708 -30.49 41.77 21.59
N PRO A 709 -30.41 40.69 22.42
CA PRO A 709 -30.07 39.32 21.98
C PRO A 709 -31.24 38.31 22.00
N PHE A 710 -30.96 37.09 21.52
CA PHE A 710 -31.60 35.80 21.83
C PHE A 710 -33.14 35.80 22.03
N MET A 711 -33.84 35.25 21.04
CA MET A 711 -35.21 34.73 21.20
C MET A 711 -35.28 33.31 20.63
N PHE A 712 -35.58 32.36 21.52
CA PHE A 712 -36.06 31.02 21.21
C PHE A 712 -37.45 31.13 20.55
N GLU A 713 -37.71 30.34 19.50
CA GLU A 713 -39.09 30.03 19.11
C GLU A 713 -39.56 28.81 19.91
N GLU A 714 -40.71 28.94 20.59
CA GLU A 714 -41.35 27.86 21.36
C GLU A 714 -41.98 26.78 20.45
N PRO A 715 -41.99 25.50 20.85
CA PRO A 715 -42.69 24.43 20.14
C PRO A 715 -44.21 24.48 20.37
N PRO A 716 -45.02 23.90 19.45
CA PRO A 716 -46.47 23.95 19.55
C PRO A 716 -47.02 23.06 20.68
N GLU A 717 -48.02 23.56 21.41
CA GLU A 717 -48.78 22.79 22.41
C GLU A 717 -49.57 21.64 21.77
N MET A 718 -49.37 20.40 22.24
CA MET A 718 -50.23 19.27 21.91
C MET A 718 -51.49 19.27 22.79
N SER A 719 -52.66 19.10 22.17
CA SER A 719 -53.96 19.08 22.86
C SER A 719 -54.08 17.93 23.87
N GLY A 720 -54.75 18.20 25.01
CA GLY A 720 -54.94 17.24 26.12
C GLY A 720 -55.74 15.97 25.78
N SER A 721 -56.32 15.85 24.57
CA SER A 721 -56.96 14.62 24.12
C SER A 721 -55.95 13.56 23.65
N PHE A 722 -54.74 13.96 23.26
CA PHE A 722 -53.70 13.03 22.81
C PHE A 722 -53.15 12.22 23.99
N LEU A 723 -52.74 12.91 25.07
CA LEU A 723 -52.19 12.29 26.28
C LEU A 723 -53.16 11.32 26.99
N THR A 724 -54.44 11.65 27.05
CA THR A 724 -55.45 10.76 27.65
C THR A 724 -55.67 9.50 26.80
N THR A 725 -55.66 9.63 25.48
CA THR A 725 -55.81 8.49 24.57
C THR A 725 -54.58 7.57 24.64
N THR A 726 -53.38 8.14 24.72
CA THR A 726 -52.13 7.38 24.88
C THR A 726 -52.06 6.66 26.22
N ALA A 727 -52.47 7.30 27.32
CA ALA A 727 -52.48 6.67 28.64
C ALA A 727 -53.48 5.50 28.73
N PHE A 728 -54.65 5.62 28.10
CA PHE A 728 -55.65 4.56 28.08
C PHE A 728 -55.19 3.36 27.22
N LEU A 729 -54.51 3.62 26.10
CA LEU A 729 -53.91 2.59 25.25
C LEU A 729 -52.79 1.84 25.98
N LEU A 730 -51.93 2.54 26.73
CA LEU A 730 -50.87 1.93 27.53
C LEU A 730 -51.43 1.05 28.66
N LEU A 731 -52.50 1.49 29.33
CA LEU A 731 -53.16 0.71 30.38
C LEU A 731 -53.82 -0.56 29.80
N ALA A 732 -54.52 -0.43 28.67
CA ALA A 732 -55.15 -1.55 27.98
C ALA A 732 -54.09 -2.57 27.49
N PHE A 733 -52.98 -2.09 26.94
CA PHE A 733 -51.87 -2.93 26.49
C PHE A 733 -51.23 -3.68 27.67
N THR A 734 -51.04 -3.02 28.82
CA THR A 734 -50.45 -3.63 30.02
C THR A 734 -51.35 -4.73 30.60
N LEU A 735 -52.66 -4.50 30.65
CA LEU A 735 -53.62 -5.51 31.10
C LEU A 735 -53.67 -6.72 30.16
N PHE A 736 -53.67 -6.47 28.85
CA PHE A 736 -53.64 -7.52 27.84
C PHE A 736 -52.35 -8.36 27.93
N TYR A 737 -51.19 -7.70 28.06
CA TYR A 737 -49.90 -8.36 28.20
C TYR A 737 -49.83 -9.25 29.44
N ASN A 738 -50.30 -8.75 30.59
CA ASN A 738 -50.29 -9.54 31.83
C ASN A 738 -51.22 -10.76 31.76
N ILE A 739 -52.39 -10.65 31.12
CA ILE A 739 -53.28 -11.79 30.89
C ILE A 739 -52.60 -12.82 29.99
N LEU A 740 -52.00 -12.38 28.87
CA LEU A 740 -51.29 -13.26 27.94
C LEU A 740 -50.12 -13.99 28.63
N PHE A 741 -49.37 -13.29 29.48
CA PHE A 741 -48.23 -13.85 30.20
C PHE A 741 -48.64 -14.96 31.18
N PHE A 742 -49.65 -14.75 32.02
CA PHE A 742 -50.05 -15.74 33.03
C PHE A 742 -50.89 -16.89 32.49
N THR A 743 -51.64 -16.67 31.41
CA THR A 743 -52.56 -17.69 30.87
C THR A 743 -51.98 -18.52 29.74
N VAL A 744 -51.02 -17.97 28.98
CA VAL A 744 -50.48 -18.63 27.79
C VAL A 744 -48.98 -18.90 27.94
N ILE A 745 -48.20 -17.88 28.32
CA ILE A 745 -46.73 -17.99 28.30
C ILE A 745 -46.22 -18.83 29.48
N LYS A 746 -46.63 -18.51 30.72
CA LYS A 746 -46.15 -19.19 31.93
C LYS A 746 -46.46 -20.69 31.95
N PRO A 747 -47.69 -21.17 31.65
CA PRO A 747 -47.98 -22.60 31.62
C PRO A 747 -47.26 -23.36 30.49
N SER A 748 -46.90 -22.67 29.41
CA SER A 748 -46.17 -23.27 28.29
C SER A 748 -44.66 -23.37 28.54
N MET A 749 -44.12 -22.66 29.54
CA MET A 749 -42.72 -22.74 29.94
C MET A 749 -42.46 -23.81 31.01
N ASP A 750 -43.40 -24.00 31.94
CA ASP A 750 -43.15 -24.84 33.12
C ASP A 750 -43.32 -26.36 32.84
N GLY A 751 -44.00 -26.77 31.76
CA GLY A 751 -44.24 -28.19 31.43
C GLY A 751 -45.08 -28.94 32.49
N PRO A 752 -45.59 -30.17 32.23
CA PRO A 752 -46.36 -30.89 33.23
C PRO A 752 -45.44 -31.49 34.30
N GLU A 753 -45.73 -31.20 35.58
CA GLU A 753 -45.03 -31.75 36.75
C GLU A 753 -44.99 -33.29 36.73
N SER A 754 -43.79 -33.88 36.75
CA SER A 754 -43.59 -35.31 36.94
C SER A 754 -43.37 -35.66 38.41
N VAL A 755 -44.29 -36.43 38.99
CA VAL A 755 -44.15 -37.05 40.32
C VAL A 755 -43.25 -38.29 40.22
N PRO A 756 -42.18 -38.45 41.02
CA PRO A 756 -41.48 -39.72 41.11
C PRO A 756 -42.08 -40.61 42.20
N ALA A 757 -42.38 -41.84 41.81
CA ALA A 757 -42.82 -42.94 42.66
C ALA A 757 -41.65 -43.58 43.43
N ASP A 758 -42.00 -44.18 44.57
CA ASP A 758 -41.18 -44.98 45.46
C ASP A 758 -40.31 -46.04 44.77
N THR A 759 -39.21 -46.42 45.44
CA THR A 759 -38.97 -47.80 45.93
C THR A 759 -37.50 -48.26 45.80
N ILE A 760 -36.86 -48.35 46.98
CA ILE A 760 -35.96 -49.42 47.48
C ILE A 760 -34.52 -49.55 46.94
N ILE A 761 -33.64 -49.46 47.95
CA ILE A 761 -32.22 -49.79 48.04
C ILE A 761 -31.99 -51.31 47.94
N ALA A 762 -30.96 -51.72 47.21
CA ALA A 762 -30.25 -52.98 47.47
C ALA A 762 -28.72 -52.74 47.46
N MET A 763 -28.09 -53.12 48.58
CA MET A 763 -26.68 -52.99 48.96
C MET A 763 -25.78 -53.96 48.15
N SER A 764 -24.50 -53.66 47.94
CA SER A 764 -23.31 -54.13 48.71
C SER A 764 -22.20 -54.40 47.67
N ASP A 765 -20.88 -54.39 47.88
CA ASP A 765 -19.99 -54.13 49.01
C ASP A 765 -18.54 -54.01 48.45
N SER A 766 -17.60 -53.58 49.31
CA SER A 766 -16.12 -53.61 49.22
C SER A 766 -15.44 -52.40 48.52
N GLU A 767 -14.44 -51.71 49.08
CA GLU A 767 -13.66 -51.90 50.32
C GLU A 767 -12.87 -50.62 50.70
N LEU A 768 -12.94 -50.26 51.99
CA LEU A 768 -11.88 -49.85 52.93
C LEU A 768 -11.01 -48.56 52.76
N VAL A 769 -11.21 -47.67 53.77
CA VAL A 769 -10.21 -47.04 54.69
C VAL A 769 -9.44 -45.78 54.22
N GLN A 770 -9.83 -44.56 54.62
CA GLN A 770 -9.56 -43.78 55.87
C GLN A 770 -8.14 -43.15 56.01
N PHE A 771 -8.00 -41.82 55.81
CA PHE A 771 -7.79 -40.70 56.78
C PHE A 771 -6.29 -40.34 57.03
N PRO A 772 -5.90 -39.16 57.61
CA PRO A 772 -6.67 -38.05 58.25
C PRO A 772 -6.37 -36.61 57.71
N LEU A 773 -7.33 -35.66 57.70
CA LEU A 773 -7.69 -34.60 58.70
C LEU A 773 -6.59 -33.55 58.97
N SER A 774 -6.80 -32.27 58.68
CA SER A 774 -7.44 -31.21 59.52
C SER A 774 -7.09 -29.85 58.85
N SER A 775 -7.74 -28.69 58.98
CA SER A 775 -8.63 -28.07 59.97
C SER A 775 -9.28 -26.83 59.32
N SER A 776 -10.55 -26.56 59.64
CA SER A 776 -11.19 -25.23 59.55
C SER A 776 -11.22 -24.60 60.97
N PRO A 777 -11.82 -23.43 61.25
CA PRO A 777 -12.04 -22.17 60.51
C PRO A 777 -11.70 -20.91 61.37
N LYS A 778 -12.03 -19.70 60.85
CA LYS A 778 -12.40 -18.40 61.51
C LYS A 778 -11.50 -17.24 61.08
N LYS A 779 -12.03 -16.23 60.37
CA LYS A 779 -12.89 -15.08 60.79
C LYS A 779 -12.10 -13.94 61.46
N ASN A 780 -12.57 -12.71 61.15
CA ASN A 780 -12.27 -11.38 61.71
C ASN A 780 -11.34 -10.57 60.78
N PHE A 781 -11.66 -9.37 60.28
CA PHE A 781 -12.67 -8.36 60.61
C PHE A 781 -13.20 -7.70 59.33
#